data_AF-A0A840L6A9-F1
#
_entry.id   AF-A0A840L6A9-F1
#
_cell.length_a   1.000
_cell.length_b   1.000
_cell.length_c   1.000
_cell.angle_alpha   90.00
_cell.angle_beta   90.00
_cell.angle_gamma   90.00
#
_symmetry.space_group_name_H-M   'P 1'
#
loop_
_entity.id
_entity.type
_entity.pdbx_description
1 polymer ?
#
loop_
_entity_poly.entity_id
_entity_poly.type
_entity_poly.pdbx_seq_one_letter_code
_entity_poly.pdbx_strand_id
1 'polypeptide(L)'
;MPASFPFFPLFRRGAAPLCSAAVLLALGACSSLGPVLQPRAGLLNHAEGPGARVCLDLNDNARCDSDEPATQAGPEGRFTLASDGRHAWLAEIAAAQADAEQPRLRLRALPGQGDEALQLSWLSTVLAAQAEAGLTREPALASLAARAGVSVAELLEPGTADALGQDLIRRFALDQEALLEATLAAWPQAPMTALRLASPRLEAPGRLYVWSQFSDSSQAPFSTAHFSGVSSGGQAGSLANELPISPAGAKVAAATTADLAARYQLSEPTLGQGRQVARSISAGSDCPALLVDGRLQAMQVRAPAVRGLASNAASQTGDRLKPIPADFEVLTCEALLPEQAQVVAINGQRLKLLQPAALLKRVVVVGDTGCRVQGPSAIGQGKPGAPLQDCSDESDWPWRKIARAAASFNPDLIIHNGDIHYREGTPKGTEPGQSLPNEARYAKYLQTITYGWKAWDADFFHPAGPLLAAAPWAITRGNHELCDRAAAGWYRFLDYRQFPASQAPYSPDYQAESCSNYTDPLAVRLGDLQLILMDVGGLADSPAKGRNQGWTNGDHVRTARQLSQLSRLPETRSAKISWLVTHKPLFAFYSGGKQASSSTWQFQKAIQPGVESFAAGNGLLPANLQMVHSGHIHGWQMISHPEDTGLPTQYLIGMSGQALEGLIQSRHSAQPYQALAPQHQAYDIPAEDKRWPWEIAPWSFRLPDGRMARPDAFSTSPIVAAGTEQAHTEEFGFAVFDRVAGTSNWTARLYDPERRLLRTCVTEGKRSRCTD
;
A
#
# COMPACT_ATOMS: atom_id res chain seq x y z
N MET A 1 -65.47 18.62 41.26
CA MET A 1 -65.30 17.62 42.34
C MET A 1 -64.14 16.69 41.98
N PRO A 2 -62.98 16.80 42.63
CA PRO A 2 -61.91 15.80 42.61
C PRO A 2 -61.81 15.05 43.98
N ALA A 3 -61.33 13.81 43.98
CA ALA A 3 -60.97 13.00 45.16
C ALA A 3 -60.31 11.66 44.70
N SER A 4 -59.40 10.99 45.40
CA SER A 4 -58.54 11.34 46.56
C SER A 4 -57.38 10.32 46.69
N PHE A 5 -56.26 10.72 47.32
CA PHE A 5 -55.16 9.84 47.77
C PHE A 5 -55.50 9.09 49.09
N PRO A 6 -54.71 8.05 49.44
CA PRO A 6 -53.76 8.14 50.59
C PRO A 6 -52.41 7.39 50.34
N PHE A 7 -51.27 7.59 51.04
CA PHE A 7 -50.75 8.63 51.96
C PHE A 7 -49.18 8.59 51.98
N PHE A 8 -48.52 9.23 52.97
CA PHE A 8 -47.05 9.22 53.23
C PHE A 8 -46.74 8.85 54.72
N PRO A 9 -45.51 8.43 55.11
CA PRO A 9 -44.47 9.34 55.66
C PRO A 9 -43.01 9.00 55.23
N LEU A 10 -42.18 9.95 54.78
CA LEU A 10 -41.30 10.88 55.54
C LEU A 10 -40.05 10.27 56.22
N PHE A 11 -38.84 10.62 55.71
CA PHE A 11 -37.75 11.25 56.48
C PHE A 11 -36.84 12.09 55.56
N ARG A 12 -35.82 12.79 56.10
CA ARG A 12 -35.45 14.17 55.69
C ARG A 12 -33.96 14.43 55.36
N ARG A 13 -33.77 15.37 54.41
CA ARG A 13 -32.75 16.46 54.33
C ARG A 13 -31.28 16.14 53.96
N GLY A 14 -30.70 17.06 53.16
CA GLY A 14 -29.26 17.18 52.84
C GLY A 14 -28.99 17.72 51.43
N ALA A 15 -29.62 18.84 51.02
CA ALA A 15 -28.98 20.16 50.96
C ALA A 15 -27.84 20.29 49.90
N ALA A 16 -28.17 20.90 48.76
CA ALA A 16 -27.21 21.49 47.83
C ALA A 16 -26.87 22.94 48.23
N PRO A 17 -25.83 23.54 47.63
CA PRO A 17 -26.12 24.77 46.88
C PRO A 17 -25.52 24.80 45.47
N LEU A 18 -26.17 25.55 44.58
CA LEU A 18 -25.64 25.92 43.27
C LEU A 18 -24.66 27.09 43.40
N CYS A 19 -23.62 27.08 42.58
CA CYS A 19 -22.98 28.24 41.95
C CYS A 19 -22.15 27.71 40.78
N SER A 20 -22.03 28.30 39.61
CA SER A 20 -22.70 29.39 38.89
C SER A 20 -22.00 29.37 37.53
N ALA A 21 -22.72 29.41 36.41
CA ALA A 21 -22.06 29.51 35.11
C ALA A 21 -21.41 30.89 34.95
N ALA A 22 -20.12 30.93 34.65
CA ALA A 22 -19.41 32.14 34.27
C ALA A 22 -18.72 31.91 32.92
N VAL A 23 -19.29 32.49 31.87
CA VAL A 23 -18.63 32.64 30.57
C VAL A 23 -17.51 33.65 30.73
N LEU A 24 -16.28 33.26 30.41
CA LEU A 24 -15.19 34.21 30.18
C LEU A 24 -14.45 33.85 28.89
N LEU A 25 -14.82 34.57 27.83
CA LEU A 25 -13.97 34.78 26.67
C LEU A 25 -12.72 35.54 27.11
N ALA A 26 -11.55 34.97 26.89
CA ALA A 26 -10.29 35.70 26.85
C ALA A 26 -9.49 35.22 25.63
N LEU A 27 -9.23 36.14 24.72
CA LEU A 27 -8.49 35.92 23.48
C LEU A 27 -6.98 35.77 23.74
N GLY A 28 -6.33 34.96 22.91
CA GLY A 28 -4.96 35.18 22.42
C GLY A 28 -3.89 35.65 23.41
N ALA A 29 -3.26 34.70 24.10
CA ALA A 29 -1.89 34.84 24.56
C ALA A 29 -1.10 33.61 24.12
N CYS A 30 0.05 33.81 23.47
CA CYS A 30 0.90 32.72 23.00
C CYS A 30 1.41 31.89 24.18
N SER A 31 0.89 30.68 24.33
CA SER A 31 1.45 29.67 25.21
C SER A 31 2.17 28.63 24.37
N SER A 32 3.48 28.82 24.19
CA SER A 32 4.41 27.81 23.70
C SER A 32 4.56 26.70 24.76
N LEU A 33 3.49 25.95 25.00
CA LEU A 33 3.55 24.71 25.75
C LEU A 33 4.22 23.69 24.84
N GLY A 34 5.53 23.52 25.04
CA GLY A 34 6.28 22.41 24.46
C GLY A 34 5.69 21.06 24.86
N PRO A 35 6.13 19.95 24.24
CA PRO A 35 5.63 18.63 24.58
C PRO A 35 5.75 18.37 26.08
N VAL A 36 4.66 17.88 26.69
CA VAL A 36 4.63 17.55 28.13
C VAL A 36 5.56 16.36 28.36
N LEU A 37 6.78 16.64 28.80
CA LEU A 37 7.78 15.62 29.09
C LEU A 37 7.25 14.67 30.18
N GLN A 38 7.27 13.37 29.89
CA GLN A 38 6.88 12.33 30.84
C GLN A 38 8.14 11.75 31.48
N PRO A 39 8.23 11.64 32.82
CA PRO A 39 9.35 10.97 33.47
C PRO A 39 9.34 9.49 33.09
N ARG A 40 10.40 9.03 32.44
CA ARG A 40 10.64 7.62 32.14
C ARG A 40 11.92 7.17 32.87
N ALA A 41 11.92 5.92 33.32
CA ALA A 41 13.05 5.31 34.01
C ALA A 41 13.79 4.33 33.10
N GLY A 42 15.11 4.27 33.24
CA GLY A 42 15.97 3.34 32.52
C GLY A 42 17.05 2.73 33.41
N LEU A 43 17.77 1.75 32.87
CA LEU A 43 18.83 1.02 33.54
C LEU A 43 20.03 0.86 32.61
N LEU A 44 21.15 1.49 32.98
CA LEU A 44 22.46 1.20 32.42
C LEU A 44 23.09 -0.01 33.09
N ASN A 45 24.11 -0.53 32.43
CA ASN A 45 25.02 -1.51 32.98
C ASN A 45 25.68 -1.04 34.29
N HIS A 46 25.66 -1.84 35.38
CA HIS A 46 26.40 -1.53 36.61
C HIS A 46 27.94 -1.35 36.44
N ALA A 47 28.56 -2.01 35.47
CA ALA A 47 29.99 -1.85 35.16
C ALA A 47 30.31 -0.62 34.28
N GLU A 48 29.32 -0.06 33.57
CA GLU A 48 29.51 1.09 32.66
C GLU A 48 28.69 2.33 33.09
N GLY A 49 27.84 2.20 34.12
CA GLY A 49 26.76 3.14 34.45
C GLY A 49 26.90 4.04 35.69
N PRO A 50 27.75 3.76 36.71
CA PRO A 50 27.89 4.64 37.86
C PRO A 50 28.39 6.04 37.43
N GLY A 51 27.54 7.06 37.56
CA GLY A 51 27.87 8.44 37.21
C GLY A 51 27.87 8.78 35.71
N ALA A 52 27.46 7.84 34.84
CA ALA A 52 27.29 8.10 33.41
C ALA A 52 26.25 9.22 33.18
N ARG A 53 26.52 10.11 32.22
CA ARG A 53 25.60 11.18 31.84
C ARG A 53 24.61 10.63 30.82
N VAL A 54 23.32 10.68 31.12
CA VAL A 54 22.25 10.26 30.21
C VAL A 54 21.53 11.51 29.70
N CYS A 55 21.27 11.61 28.40
CA CYS A 55 20.60 12.76 27.77
C CYS A 55 19.49 12.32 26.79
N LEU A 56 18.62 13.27 26.45
CA LEU A 56 17.82 13.20 25.22
C LEU A 56 18.61 13.84 24.08
N ASP A 57 18.85 13.09 23.01
CA ASP A 57 19.41 13.63 21.77
C ASP A 57 18.34 14.46 21.05
N LEU A 58 18.32 15.78 21.29
CA LEU A 58 17.29 16.68 20.77
C LEU A 58 17.53 17.07 19.31
N ASN A 59 18.77 16.95 18.82
CA ASN A 59 19.16 17.36 17.48
C ASN A 59 19.53 16.18 16.54
N ASP A 60 19.35 14.94 17.01
CA ASP A 60 19.68 13.65 16.39
C ASP A 60 21.17 13.49 16.01
N ASN A 61 22.10 14.23 16.62
CA ASN A 61 23.52 14.20 16.22
C ASN A 61 24.35 13.04 16.84
N ALA A 62 23.72 12.20 17.65
CA ALA A 62 24.33 11.09 18.39
C ALA A 62 25.35 11.51 19.47
N ARG A 63 25.19 12.67 20.13
CA ARG A 63 26.04 13.15 21.24
C ARG A 63 25.18 13.70 22.38
N CYS A 64 25.73 13.77 23.61
CA CYS A 64 25.07 14.51 24.69
C CYS A 64 25.53 15.97 24.73
N ASP A 65 24.84 16.84 24.01
CA ASP A 65 25.14 18.27 23.97
C ASP A 65 24.80 18.99 25.28
N SER A 66 25.38 20.17 25.48
CA SER A 66 25.31 20.90 26.77
C SER A 66 23.94 21.51 27.10
N ASP A 67 23.11 21.75 26.08
CA ASP A 67 21.77 22.33 26.14
C ASP A 67 20.66 21.27 26.21
N GLU A 68 21.02 19.98 26.17
CA GLU A 68 20.09 18.87 26.18
C GLU A 68 19.62 18.45 27.59
N PRO A 69 18.35 18.04 27.75
CA PRO A 69 17.84 17.46 28.97
C PRO A 69 18.67 16.24 29.38
N ALA A 70 19.38 16.34 30.50
CA ALA A 70 20.28 15.30 30.97
C ALA A 70 20.12 14.99 32.47
N THR A 71 20.57 13.81 32.85
CA THR A 71 20.60 13.29 34.22
C THR A 71 21.88 12.45 34.43
N GLN A 72 22.22 12.11 35.67
CA GLN A 72 23.26 11.12 35.96
C GLN A 72 22.61 9.79 36.38
N ALA A 73 23.14 8.70 35.85
CA ALA A 73 22.81 7.37 36.32
C ALA A 73 23.41 7.12 37.72
N GLY A 74 22.59 6.57 38.62
CA GLY A 74 22.99 6.24 39.98
C GLY A 74 23.95 5.05 40.05
N PRO A 75 24.39 4.64 41.25
CA PRO A 75 25.39 3.58 41.43
C PRO A 75 25.00 2.21 40.83
N GLU A 76 23.71 1.88 40.76
CA GLU A 76 23.20 0.67 40.09
C GLU A 76 22.93 0.87 38.58
N GLY A 77 23.39 1.97 37.97
CA GLY A 77 23.08 2.34 36.58
C GLY A 77 21.66 2.84 36.34
N ARG A 78 20.80 2.89 37.37
CA ARG A 78 19.41 3.40 37.25
C ARG A 78 19.39 4.89 37.02
N PHE A 79 18.54 5.34 36.10
CA PHE A 79 18.27 6.76 35.86
C PHE A 79 16.78 7.01 35.64
N THR A 80 16.36 8.25 35.85
CA THR A 80 15.05 8.76 35.40
C THR A 80 15.32 10.05 34.65
N LEU A 81 14.81 10.14 33.41
CA LEU A 81 14.91 11.33 32.57
C LEU A 81 13.51 11.66 32.02
N ALA A 82 13.21 12.95 31.92
CA ALA A 82 11.96 13.41 31.34
C ALA A 82 12.04 13.30 29.81
N SER A 83 11.22 12.44 29.20
CA SER A 83 11.21 12.17 27.76
C SER A 83 10.00 12.81 27.09
N ASP A 84 10.18 13.32 25.86
CA ASP A 84 9.10 13.83 25.03
C ASP A 84 8.43 12.73 24.16
N GLY A 85 8.98 11.52 24.16
CA GLY A 85 8.53 10.38 23.36
C GLY A 85 8.80 10.51 21.86
N ARG A 86 9.70 11.41 21.42
CA ARG A 86 10.06 11.64 20.00
C ARG A 86 11.55 11.65 19.73
N HIS A 87 12.38 11.77 20.76
CA HIS A 87 13.83 11.76 20.71
C HIS A 87 14.38 10.51 21.37
N ALA A 88 15.44 9.97 20.79
CA ALA A 88 16.15 8.81 21.32
C ALA A 88 16.93 9.16 22.60
N TRP A 89 17.31 8.14 23.37
CA TRP A 89 18.15 8.30 24.53
C TRP A 89 19.60 7.94 24.24
N LEU A 90 20.51 8.76 24.75
CA LEU A 90 21.93 8.48 24.75
C LEU A 90 22.47 8.49 26.18
N ALA A 91 23.54 7.74 26.40
CA ALA A 91 24.38 7.91 27.58
C ALA A 91 25.84 8.02 27.19
N GLU A 92 26.62 8.76 27.97
CA GLU A 92 28.06 8.94 27.78
C GLU A 92 28.79 8.61 29.08
N ILE A 93 29.90 7.88 28.94
CA ILE A 93 30.69 7.36 30.04
C ILE A 93 32.13 7.81 29.87
N ALA A 94 32.69 8.41 30.92
CA ALA A 94 34.11 8.71 30.98
C ALA A 94 34.94 7.41 30.92
N ALA A 95 36.09 7.43 30.23
CA ALA A 95 36.87 6.24 29.93
C ALA A 95 37.46 5.57 31.21
N ALA A 96 36.73 4.61 31.79
CA ALA A 96 37.22 3.73 32.85
C ALA A 96 36.47 2.39 32.89
N GLN A 97 37.22 1.29 32.69
CA GLN A 97 36.96 -0.08 33.15
C GLN A 97 35.65 -0.77 32.72
N ALA A 98 35.69 -1.46 31.57
CA ALA A 98 34.75 -2.54 31.27
C ALA A 98 35.22 -3.86 31.92
N ASP A 99 34.39 -4.48 32.75
CA ASP A 99 34.62 -5.82 33.32
C ASP A 99 33.76 -6.90 32.61
N ALA A 100 34.30 -8.12 32.52
CA ALA A 100 33.92 -9.12 31.53
C ALA A 100 32.82 -10.11 31.96
N GLU A 101 32.41 -10.13 33.24
CA GLU A 101 31.42 -11.10 33.74
C GLU A 101 30.11 -10.48 34.26
N GLN A 102 29.03 -11.24 34.08
CA GLN A 102 27.63 -10.95 34.44
C GLN A 102 26.88 -9.90 33.59
N PRO A 103 25.94 -10.31 32.71
CA PRO A 103 25.15 -9.40 31.90
C PRO A 103 23.63 -9.47 32.18
N ARG A 104 22.99 -8.35 32.52
CA ARG A 104 21.51 -8.20 32.54
C ARG A 104 21.04 -6.78 32.17
N LEU A 105 20.66 -6.63 30.90
CA LEU A 105 20.39 -5.44 30.06
C LEU A 105 21.19 -4.17 30.30
N ARG A 106 21.76 -3.71 29.20
CA ARG A 106 22.86 -2.76 29.15
C ARG A 106 22.69 -2.05 27.81
N LEU A 107 22.48 -0.72 27.79
CA LEU A 107 22.96 0.03 26.63
C LEU A 107 24.45 -0.29 26.56
N ARG A 108 24.93 -0.79 25.43
CA ARG A 108 26.26 -1.41 25.37
C ARG A 108 27.13 -0.73 24.33
N ALA A 109 28.32 -0.33 24.75
CA ALA A 109 29.31 0.21 23.84
C ALA A 109 29.94 -0.93 23.02
N LEU A 110 30.37 -0.60 21.81
CA LEU A 110 31.40 -1.41 21.16
C LEU A 110 32.71 -1.26 21.94
N PRO A 111 33.57 -2.29 22.03
CA PRO A 111 34.90 -2.14 22.61
C PRO A 111 35.64 -1.00 21.89
N GLY A 112 36.02 0.03 22.65
CA GLY A 112 36.58 1.26 22.09
C GLY A 112 37.93 1.06 21.43
N GLN A 113 38.26 1.94 20.48
CA GLN A 113 39.64 2.17 20.02
C GLN A 113 40.08 3.54 20.50
N GLY A 114 41.02 3.59 21.45
CA GLY A 114 41.56 4.84 22.01
C GLY A 114 40.87 5.34 23.28
N ASP A 115 41.09 6.62 23.58
CA ASP A 115 40.74 7.27 24.86
C ASP A 115 39.41 8.08 24.80
N GLU A 116 38.62 7.93 23.74
CA GLU A 116 37.33 8.64 23.60
C GLU A 116 36.26 8.11 24.59
N ALA A 117 35.33 8.98 24.97
CA ALA A 117 34.21 8.62 25.84
C ALA A 117 33.32 7.55 25.19
N LEU A 118 32.87 6.57 25.98
CA LEU A 118 32.02 5.50 25.49
C LEU A 118 30.59 6.02 25.32
N GLN A 119 30.19 6.25 24.07
CA GLN A 119 28.82 6.59 23.72
C GLN A 119 27.94 5.33 23.69
N LEU A 120 26.84 5.40 24.42
CA LEU A 120 25.82 4.39 24.58
C LEU A 120 24.54 4.85 23.88
N SER A 121 24.27 4.26 22.72
CA SER A 121 23.10 4.55 21.90
C SER A 121 22.34 3.27 21.55
N TRP A 122 21.16 3.44 20.96
CA TRP A 122 20.45 2.32 20.32
C TRP A 122 21.38 1.61 19.31
N LEU A 123 22.15 2.37 18.51
CA LEU A 123 23.01 1.84 17.46
C LEU A 123 24.18 1.04 18.05
N SER A 124 24.87 1.57 19.06
CA SER A 124 25.96 0.85 19.74
C SER A 124 25.45 -0.46 20.36
N THR A 125 24.27 -0.42 20.97
CA THR A 125 23.64 -1.56 21.64
C THR A 125 23.27 -2.67 20.66
N VAL A 126 22.65 -2.31 19.53
CA VAL A 126 22.33 -3.27 18.47
C VAL A 126 23.61 -3.84 17.86
N LEU A 127 24.62 -3.02 17.56
CA LEU A 127 25.90 -3.49 17.03
C LEU A 127 26.64 -4.43 17.99
N ALA A 128 26.58 -4.17 19.30
CA ALA A 128 27.15 -5.06 20.31
C ALA A 128 26.39 -6.40 20.41
N ALA A 129 25.05 -6.40 20.24
CA ALA A 129 24.27 -7.62 20.12
C ALA A 129 24.61 -8.41 18.83
N GLN A 130 24.86 -7.71 17.71
CA GLN A 130 25.34 -8.34 16.48
C GLN A 130 26.72 -8.98 16.63
N ALA A 131 27.63 -8.32 17.36
CA ALA A 131 28.95 -8.86 17.67
C ALA A 131 28.88 -10.14 18.51
N GLU A 132 28.01 -10.20 19.54
CA GLU A 132 27.74 -11.46 20.27
C GLU A 132 27.19 -12.57 19.38
N ALA A 133 26.35 -12.21 18.41
CA ALA A 133 25.79 -13.14 17.45
C ALA A 133 26.80 -13.59 16.36
N GLY A 134 28.05 -13.16 16.45
CA GLY A 134 29.12 -13.52 15.51
C GLY A 134 29.03 -12.81 14.16
N LEU A 135 28.43 -11.61 14.12
CA LEU A 135 28.42 -10.74 12.94
C LEU A 135 29.42 -9.57 13.15
N THR A 136 30.27 -9.31 12.17
CA THR A 136 31.23 -8.20 12.23
C THR A 136 30.54 -6.84 12.03
N ARG A 137 31.19 -5.76 12.50
CA ARG A 137 30.61 -4.40 12.55
C ARG A 137 30.14 -3.89 11.18
N GLU A 138 30.90 -4.14 10.12
CA GLU A 138 30.61 -3.65 8.77
C GLU A 138 29.33 -4.27 8.16
N PRO A 139 29.18 -5.62 8.07
CA PRO A 139 27.90 -6.24 7.69
C PRO A 139 26.72 -5.83 8.59
N ALA A 140 26.94 -5.68 9.90
CA ALA A 140 25.90 -5.24 10.82
C ALA A 140 25.41 -3.81 10.49
N LEU A 141 26.35 -2.87 10.28
CA LEU A 141 26.03 -1.50 9.86
C LEU A 141 25.31 -1.47 8.51
N ALA A 142 25.79 -2.22 7.52
CA ALA A 142 25.14 -2.30 6.20
C ALA A 142 23.68 -2.79 6.30
N SER A 143 23.42 -3.81 7.11
CA SER A 143 22.07 -4.33 7.33
C SER A 143 21.17 -3.39 8.13
N LEU A 144 21.70 -2.61 9.09
CA LEU A 144 20.94 -1.60 9.81
C LEU A 144 20.61 -0.39 8.92
N ALA A 145 21.58 0.12 8.16
CA ALA A 145 21.39 1.23 7.24
C ALA A 145 20.33 0.89 6.17
N ALA A 146 20.41 -0.32 5.59
CA ALA A 146 19.42 -0.82 4.65
C ALA A 146 18.01 -0.92 5.26
N ARG A 147 17.88 -1.36 6.52
CA ARG A 147 16.58 -1.41 7.23
C ARG A 147 16.02 -0.03 7.59
N ALA A 148 16.89 0.93 7.88
CA ALA A 148 16.52 2.33 8.14
C ALA A 148 16.23 3.12 6.85
N GLY A 149 16.62 2.61 5.67
CA GLY A 149 16.43 3.29 4.39
C GLY A 149 17.42 4.44 4.15
N VAL A 150 18.62 4.37 4.75
CA VAL A 150 19.72 5.35 4.61
C VAL A 150 21.03 4.64 4.28
N SER A 151 22.08 5.40 3.94
CA SER A 151 23.44 4.89 3.78
C SER A 151 24.13 4.64 5.13
N VAL A 152 25.24 3.90 5.11
CA VAL A 152 26.06 3.66 6.32
C VAL A 152 26.70 4.96 6.84
N ALA A 153 27.03 5.90 5.95
CA ALA A 153 27.58 7.20 6.34
C ALA A 153 26.52 8.04 7.09
N GLU A 154 25.32 8.19 6.51
CA GLU A 154 24.18 8.85 7.15
C GLU A 154 23.82 8.20 8.50
N LEU A 155 23.86 6.86 8.59
CA LEU A 155 23.57 6.16 9.85
C LEU A 155 24.62 6.41 10.95
N LEU A 156 25.89 6.58 10.58
CA LEU A 156 26.98 6.84 11.53
C LEU A 156 27.07 8.32 11.94
N GLU A 157 26.73 9.23 11.03
CA GLU A 157 26.76 10.68 11.24
C GLU A 157 25.43 11.31 10.79
N PRO A 158 24.34 11.19 11.56
CA PRO A 158 22.99 11.57 11.11
C PRO A 158 22.85 13.06 10.73
N GLY A 159 23.64 13.94 11.35
CA GLY A 159 23.72 15.36 10.98
C GLY A 159 24.24 15.63 9.55
N THR A 160 24.82 14.63 8.88
CA THR A 160 25.20 14.70 7.45
C THR A 160 24.08 14.31 6.50
N ALA A 161 23.06 13.60 7.00
CA ALA A 161 21.90 13.22 6.22
C ALA A 161 21.00 14.43 5.93
N ASP A 162 20.23 14.35 4.85
CA ASP A 162 19.18 15.33 4.58
C ASP A 162 18.03 15.20 5.61
N ALA A 163 17.09 16.16 5.60
CA ALA A 163 15.95 16.16 6.52
C ALA A 163 15.01 14.94 6.37
N LEU A 164 15.17 14.15 5.30
CA LEU A 164 14.47 12.88 5.10
C LEU A 164 15.25 11.74 5.78
N GLY A 165 16.56 11.66 5.59
CA GLY A 165 17.43 10.69 6.25
C GLY A 165 17.45 10.81 7.77
N GLN A 166 17.49 12.05 8.30
CA GLN A 166 17.40 12.33 9.74
C GLN A 166 16.09 11.78 10.35
N ASP A 167 14.95 12.07 9.73
CA ASP A 167 13.63 11.59 10.16
C ASP A 167 13.50 10.05 10.09
N LEU A 168 14.11 9.41 9.07
CA LEU A 168 14.19 7.95 8.97
C LEU A 168 15.05 7.33 10.08
N ILE A 169 16.23 7.89 10.35
CA ILE A 169 17.15 7.41 11.41
C ILE A 169 16.50 7.52 12.79
N ARG A 170 15.92 8.69 13.11
CA ARG A 170 15.19 8.95 14.36
C ARG A 170 14.08 7.94 14.60
N ARG A 171 13.27 7.63 13.57
CA ARG A 171 12.19 6.63 13.69
C ARG A 171 12.72 5.23 13.92
N PHE A 172 13.76 4.85 13.18
CA PHE A 172 14.39 3.56 13.35
C PHE A 172 14.99 3.40 14.76
N ALA A 173 15.56 4.47 15.34
CA ALA A 173 15.99 4.51 16.73
C ALA A 173 14.84 4.23 17.72
N LEU A 174 13.74 4.99 17.63
CA LEU A 174 12.54 4.80 18.46
C LEU A 174 11.93 3.39 18.31
N ASP A 175 11.99 2.81 17.11
CA ASP A 175 11.53 1.45 16.86
C ASP A 175 12.41 0.40 17.55
N GLN A 176 13.73 0.57 17.56
CA GLN A 176 14.65 -0.31 18.30
C GLN A 176 14.47 -0.16 19.82
N GLU A 177 14.30 1.06 20.32
CA GLU A 177 14.00 1.33 21.74
C GLU A 177 12.69 0.65 22.18
N ALA A 178 11.60 0.79 21.41
CA ALA A 178 10.32 0.17 21.73
C ALA A 178 10.39 -1.37 21.75
N LEU A 179 11.24 -1.99 20.91
CA LEU A 179 11.49 -3.43 20.96
C LEU A 179 12.27 -3.86 22.20
N LEU A 180 13.25 -3.05 22.60
CA LEU A 180 14.04 -3.28 23.81
C LEU A 180 13.16 -3.15 25.07
N GLU A 181 12.34 -2.10 25.16
CA GLU A 181 11.35 -1.91 26.24
C GLU A 181 10.36 -3.09 26.34
N ALA A 182 9.79 -3.53 25.21
CA ALA A 182 8.82 -4.63 25.20
C ALA A 182 9.43 -5.98 25.60
N THR A 183 10.61 -6.32 25.06
CA THR A 183 11.31 -7.57 25.40
C THR A 183 11.81 -7.59 26.85
N LEU A 184 12.25 -6.44 27.39
CA LEU A 184 12.55 -6.28 28.82
C LEU A 184 11.35 -6.58 29.70
N ALA A 185 10.20 -5.98 29.41
CA ALA A 185 8.98 -6.17 30.17
C ALA A 185 8.50 -7.62 30.13
N ALA A 186 8.69 -8.32 29.01
CA ALA A 186 8.39 -9.74 28.87
C ALA A 186 9.39 -10.68 29.56
N TRP A 187 10.67 -10.28 29.69
CA TRP A 187 11.77 -11.11 30.21
C TRP A 187 12.60 -10.40 31.31
N PRO A 188 12.00 -9.87 32.39
CA PRO A 188 12.71 -9.09 33.42
C PRO A 188 13.78 -9.93 34.16
N GLN A 189 13.61 -11.25 34.19
CA GLN A 189 14.54 -12.20 34.79
C GLN A 189 15.44 -12.93 33.77
N ALA A 190 15.45 -12.50 32.50
CA ALA A 190 16.35 -13.01 31.47
C ALA A 190 16.73 -11.93 30.41
N PRO A 191 17.20 -10.74 30.78
CA PRO A 191 17.40 -9.65 29.82
C PRO A 191 18.47 -9.86 28.74
N MET A 192 19.41 -10.82 28.85
CA MET A 192 20.21 -11.20 27.67
C MET A 192 19.41 -11.98 26.63
N THR A 193 18.37 -12.70 27.05
CA THR A 193 17.34 -13.20 26.15
C THR A 193 16.54 -12.03 25.57
N ALA A 194 16.14 -11.04 26.39
CA ALA A 194 15.47 -9.83 25.88
C ALA A 194 16.27 -9.12 24.78
N LEU A 195 17.55 -8.83 25.01
CA LEU A 195 18.43 -8.17 24.03
C LEU A 195 18.58 -8.98 22.74
N ARG A 196 18.77 -10.31 22.84
CA ARG A 196 18.86 -11.21 21.67
C ARG A 196 17.54 -11.37 20.92
N LEU A 197 16.41 -11.12 21.58
CA LEU A 197 15.10 -11.09 20.94
C LEU A 197 14.86 -9.73 20.25
N ALA A 198 15.13 -8.60 20.91
CA ALA A 198 14.99 -7.28 20.32
C ALA A 198 15.93 -7.07 19.13
N SER A 199 17.16 -7.55 19.26
CA SER A 199 18.25 -7.41 18.28
C SER A 199 18.82 -8.79 17.90
N PRO A 200 18.06 -9.63 17.19
CA PRO A 200 18.53 -10.93 16.73
C PRO A 200 19.60 -10.77 15.65
N ARG A 201 20.28 -11.87 15.31
CA ARG A 201 21.33 -11.86 14.29
C ARG A 201 20.77 -11.39 12.95
N LEU A 202 21.31 -10.29 12.44
CA LEU A 202 20.95 -9.76 11.13
C LEU A 202 21.48 -10.67 10.02
N GLU A 203 20.66 -10.90 9.01
CA GLU A 203 21.11 -11.42 7.72
C GLU A 203 21.82 -10.32 6.93
N ALA A 204 22.49 -10.70 5.84
CA ALA A 204 23.05 -9.75 4.88
C ALA A 204 21.94 -8.86 4.27
N PRO A 205 22.27 -7.62 3.82
CA PRO A 205 21.30 -6.71 3.23
C PRO A 205 20.52 -7.33 2.06
N GLY A 206 19.25 -6.94 1.91
CA GLY A 206 18.42 -7.33 0.76
C GLY A 206 17.89 -8.76 0.74
N ARG A 207 17.84 -9.46 1.88
CA ARG A 207 17.34 -10.87 1.96
C ARG A 207 16.18 -11.12 2.91
N LEU A 208 15.71 -10.09 3.61
CA LEU A 208 14.50 -10.12 4.43
C LEU A 208 13.66 -8.87 4.17
N TYR A 209 12.40 -9.07 3.80
CA TYR A 209 11.39 -8.03 3.71
C TYR A 209 10.24 -8.35 4.66
N VAL A 210 9.76 -7.36 5.42
CA VAL A 210 8.68 -7.53 6.40
C VAL A 210 7.71 -6.37 6.34
N TRP A 211 6.42 -6.66 6.47
CA TRP A 211 5.35 -5.66 6.49
C TRP A 211 4.13 -6.20 7.25
N SER A 212 3.19 -5.32 7.57
CA SER A 212 1.83 -5.69 7.99
C SER A 212 0.84 -5.40 6.85
N GLN A 213 -0.20 -6.20 6.72
CA GLN A 213 -1.31 -5.95 5.80
C GLN A 213 -2.63 -6.50 6.33
N PHE A 214 -3.73 -6.23 5.64
CA PHE A 214 -5.01 -6.87 5.92
C PHE A 214 -5.13 -8.19 5.16
N SER A 215 -5.73 -9.20 5.82
CA SER A 215 -5.95 -10.53 5.27
C SER A 215 -7.15 -11.20 5.94
N ASP A 216 -7.81 -12.09 5.22
CA ASP A 216 -8.76 -13.07 5.73
C ASP A 216 -8.35 -14.46 5.23
N SER A 217 -7.63 -15.20 6.07
CA SER A 217 -7.18 -16.57 5.76
C SER A 217 -8.29 -17.62 5.82
N SER A 218 -9.53 -17.24 6.19
CA SER A 218 -10.71 -18.10 6.09
C SER A 218 -11.47 -17.92 4.76
N GLN A 219 -11.24 -16.80 4.07
CA GLN A 219 -11.82 -16.53 2.76
C GLN A 219 -11.23 -17.45 1.69
N ALA A 220 -12.10 -17.97 0.81
CA ALA A 220 -11.71 -18.86 -0.27
C ALA A 220 -10.62 -18.24 -1.17
N PRO A 221 -9.62 -19.03 -1.61
CA PRO A 221 -8.48 -18.51 -2.36
C PRO A 221 -8.84 -18.02 -3.76
N PHE A 222 -10.04 -18.29 -4.28
CA PHE A 222 -10.58 -17.74 -5.53
C PHE A 222 -12.05 -17.35 -5.34
N SER A 223 -12.57 -16.46 -6.20
CA SER A 223 -14.00 -16.16 -6.20
C SER A 223 -14.80 -17.43 -6.50
N THR A 224 -15.75 -17.77 -5.63
CA THR A 224 -16.61 -18.96 -5.79
C THR A 224 -17.71 -18.75 -6.84
N ALA A 225 -17.91 -17.49 -7.29
CA ALA A 225 -18.94 -17.08 -8.24
C ALA A 225 -18.65 -17.59 -9.66
N HIS A 226 -18.78 -18.90 -9.85
CA HIS A 226 -18.71 -19.59 -11.13
C HIS A 226 -20.08 -19.55 -11.83
N PHE A 227 -20.05 -19.43 -13.16
CA PHE A 227 -21.21 -19.63 -14.01
C PHE A 227 -21.28 -21.13 -14.34
N SER A 228 -22.28 -21.85 -13.82
CA SER A 228 -22.54 -23.25 -14.18
C SER A 228 -23.78 -23.32 -15.08
N GLY A 229 -23.55 -23.40 -16.40
CA GLY A 229 -24.58 -23.12 -17.41
C GLY A 229 -24.68 -24.13 -18.57
N VAL A 230 -23.58 -24.49 -19.24
CA VAL A 230 -23.60 -25.49 -20.31
C VAL A 230 -22.42 -26.48 -20.20
N SER A 231 -22.48 -27.52 -21.01
CA SER A 231 -21.70 -28.75 -20.85
C SER A 231 -20.56 -28.88 -21.86
N SER A 232 -19.49 -29.56 -21.42
CA SER A 232 -18.40 -30.16 -22.22
C SER A 232 -17.47 -29.18 -22.96
N GLY A 233 -16.30 -28.90 -22.36
CA GLY A 233 -15.31 -28.02 -23.00
C GLY A 233 -13.93 -27.85 -22.33
N GLY A 234 -13.50 -28.72 -21.40
CA GLY A 234 -12.08 -28.85 -21.02
C GLY A 234 -11.35 -27.70 -20.29
N GLN A 235 -11.93 -26.51 -20.10
CA GLN A 235 -11.31 -25.42 -19.34
C GLN A 235 -12.19 -24.94 -18.19
N ALA A 236 -11.80 -25.27 -16.96
CA ALA A 236 -12.34 -24.68 -15.75
C ALA A 236 -11.78 -23.25 -15.59
N GLY A 237 -12.62 -22.23 -15.80
CA GLY A 237 -12.25 -20.82 -15.57
C GLY A 237 -12.63 -19.84 -16.67
N SER A 238 -13.10 -20.29 -17.84
CA SER A 238 -13.47 -19.42 -18.96
C SER A 238 -14.89 -19.70 -19.48
N LEU A 239 -15.74 -18.67 -19.45
CA LEU A 239 -17.13 -18.61 -19.92
C LEU A 239 -17.26 -18.66 -21.47
N ALA A 240 -16.34 -19.35 -22.16
CA ALA A 240 -16.02 -19.10 -23.58
C ALA A 240 -17.15 -19.43 -24.59
N ASN A 241 -18.09 -20.31 -24.24
CA ASN A 241 -19.02 -20.93 -25.20
C ASN A 241 -20.53 -20.76 -24.88
N GLU A 242 -20.89 -19.98 -23.85
CA GLU A 242 -22.04 -20.36 -23.00
C GLU A 242 -23.22 -19.36 -22.91
N LEU A 243 -23.22 -18.28 -23.69
CA LEU A 243 -24.44 -17.46 -23.85
C LEU A 243 -25.15 -17.82 -25.15
N PRO A 244 -26.29 -18.54 -25.12
CA PRO A 244 -27.14 -18.68 -26.30
C PRO A 244 -27.68 -17.29 -26.66
N ILE A 245 -27.12 -16.71 -27.72
CA ILE A 245 -27.56 -15.44 -28.29
C ILE A 245 -28.94 -15.67 -28.90
N SER A 246 -30.00 -15.47 -28.11
CA SER A 246 -31.35 -15.39 -28.64
C SER A 246 -31.40 -14.31 -29.74
N PRO A 247 -32.14 -14.54 -30.84
CA PRO A 247 -32.21 -13.58 -31.94
C PRO A 247 -32.60 -12.17 -31.45
N ALA A 248 -32.09 -11.15 -32.13
CA ALA A 248 -32.38 -9.75 -31.84
C ALA A 248 -33.90 -9.50 -31.80
N GLY A 249 -34.45 -9.35 -30.59
CA GLY A 249 -35.89 -9.24 -30.37
C GLY A 249 -36.35 -9.71 -28.98
N ALA A 250 -35.66 -10.66 -28.36
CA ALA A 250 -35.97 -11.08 -26.98
C ALA A 250 -35.57 -10.00 -25.96
N LYS A 251 -36.55 -9.37 -25.30
CA LYS A 251 -36.31 -8.33 -24.29
C LYS A 251 -35.70 -8.91 -23.00
N VAL A 252 -34.36 -8.92 -22.90
CA VAL A 252 -33.61 -9.20 -21.66
C VAL A 252 -33.76 -8.07 -20.62
N ALA A 253 -34.31 -6.92 -21.03
CA ALA A 253 -34.44 -5.67 -20.27
C ALA A 253 -35.24 -5.72 -18.94
N ALA A 254 -35.77 -6.88 -18.55
CA ALA A 254 -36.52 -7.07 -17.30
C ALA A 254 -35.85 -8.03 -16.30
N ALA A 255 -34.73 -8.68 -16.65
CA ALA A 255 -34.04 -9.58 -15.74
C ALA A 255 -33.25 -8.80 -14.67
N THR A 256 -33.50 -9.09 -13.40
CA THR A 256 -32.69 -8.60 -12.27
C THR A 256 -31.37 -9.38 -12.15
N THR A 257 -30.44 -8.89 -11.34
CA THR A 257 -29.22 -9.63 -11.00
C THR A 257 -29.52 -10.97 -10.31
N ALA A 258 -30.66 -11.10 -9.61
CA ALA A 258 -31.13 -12.35 -9.03
C ALA A 258 -31.68 -13.31 -10.10
N ASP A 259 -32.41 -12.81 -11.10
CA ASP A 259 -32.92 -13.64 -12.20
C ASP A 259 -31.79 -14.21 -13.06
N LEU A 260 -30.72 -13.44 -13.28
CA LEU A 260 -29.51 -13.93 -13.95
C LEU A 260 -28.74 -14.92 -13.07
N ALA A 261 -28.63 -14.67 -11.76
CA ALA A 261 -27.98 -15.59 -10.84
C ALA A 261 -28.70 -16.95 -10.79
N ALA A 262 -30.03 -16.95 -10.73
CA ALA A 262 -30.83 -18.17 -10.83
C ALA A 262 -30.68 -18.86 -12.20
N ARG A 263 -30.65 -18.09 -13.30
CA ARG A 263 -30.52 -18.62 -14.67
C ARG A 263 -29.15 -19.27 -14.94
N TYR A 264 -28.07 -18.73 -14.39
CA TYR A 264 -26.69 -19.21 -14.61
C TYR A 264 -26.09 -19.89 -13.37
N GLN A 265 -26.93 -20.25 -12.40
CA GLN A 265 -26.57 -20.95 -11.16
C GLN A 265 -25.40 -20.28 -10.39
N LEU A 266 -25.34 -18.94 -10.42
CA LEU A 266 -24.27 -18.18 -9.77
C LEU A 266 -24.38 -18.30 -8.24
N SER A 267 -23.39 -18.90 -7.60
CA SER A 267 -23.25 -18.83 -6.13
C SER A 267 -23.10 -17.36 -5.69
N GLU A 268 -23.50 -17.05 -4.45
CA GLU A 268 -23.16 -15.75 -3.86
C GLU A 268 -21.64 -15.60 -3.71
N PRO A 269 -21.07 -14.40 -3.95
CA PRO A 269 -19.67 -14.14 -3.66
C PRO A 269 -19.38 -14.34 -2.17
N THR A 270 -18.16 -14.80 -1.86
CA THR A 270 -17.66 -14.66 -0.50
C THR A 270 -17.27 -13.20 -0.25
N LEU A 271 -17.42 -12.71 0.98
CA LEU A 271 -16.94 -11.39 1.39
C LEU A 271 -16.05 -11.58 2.62
N GLY A 272 -14.76 -11.30 2.48
CA GLY A 272 -13.80 -11.46 3.56
C GLY A 272 -13.83 -10.29 4.55
N GLN A 273 -13.46 -10.56 5.80
CA GLN A 273 -13.33 -9.56 6.87
C GLN A 273 -11.86 -9.44 7.27
N GLY A 274 -11.21 -8.37 6.80
CA GLY A 274 -9.76 -8.19 6.91
C GLY A 274 -9.30 -7.92 8.33
N ARG A 275 -8.41 -8.78 8.82
CA ARG A 275 -7.65 -8.63 10.06
C ARG A 275 -6.19 -8.36 9.74
N GLN A 276 -5.46 -7.75 10.67
CA GLN A 276 -4.03 -7.51 10.46
C GLN A 276 -3.22 -8.81 10.56
N VAL A 277 -2.41 -9.03 9.53
CA VAL A 277 -1.36 -10.06 9.51
C VAL A 277 -0.01 -9.39 9.36
N ALA A 278 1.03 -9.96 9.96
CA ALA A 278 2.40 -9.68 9.59
C ALA A 278 2.84 -10.69 8.52
N ARG A 279 3.64 -10.22 7.56
CA ARG A 279 4.24 -11.03 6.51
C ARG A 279 5.74 -10.84 6.46
N SER A 280 6.43 -11.88 6.00
CA SER A 280 7.85 -11.83 5.70
C SER A 280 8.17 -12.60 4.43
N ILE A 281 9.12 -12.09 3.65
CA ILE A 281 9.82 -12.83 2.60
C ILE A 281 11.27 -12.97 3.03
N SER A 282 11.81 -14.19 3.05
CA SER A 282 13.22 -14.45 3.38
C SER A 282 13.85 -15.51 2.48
N ALA A 283 15.18 -15.57 2.47
CA ALA A 283 15.93 -16.66 1.84
C ALA A 283 16.19 -17.87 2.76
N GLY A 284 15.57 -17.89 3.96
CA GLY A 284 15.73 -18.95 4.95
C GLY A 284 14.93 -20.22 4.63
N SER A 285 15.32 -21.34 5.24
CA SER A 285 14.56 -22.60 5.24
C SER A 285 13.30 -22.54 6.09
N ASP A 286 13.31 -21.69 7.12
CA ASP A 286 12.32 -21.61 8.18
C ASP A 286 11.79 -20.18 8.31
N CYS A 287 10.56 -20.04 8.82
CA CYS A 287 9.99 -18.72 9.04
C CYS A 287 10.78 -17.93 10.10
N PRO A 288 11.02 -16.62 9.87
CA PRO A 288 11.72 -15.79 10.84
C PRO A 288 10.94 -15.66 12.15
N ALA A 289 11.67 -15.35 13.23
CA ALA A 289 11.08 -15.12 14.53
C ALA A 289 10.15 -13.90 14.52
N LEU A 290 8.87 -14.11 14.85
CA LEU A 290 7.90 -13.06 15.18
C LEU A 290 7.94 -12.80 16.69
N LEU A 291 7.99 -11.53 17.05
CA LEU A 291 7.78 -11.04 18.41
C LEU A 291 6.45 -10.31 18.49
N VAL A 292 5.68 -10.61 19.53
CA VAL A 292 4.48 -9.88 19.93
C VAL A 292 4.63 -9.54 21.41
N ASP A 293 4.63 -8.25 21.73
CA ASP A 293 4.78 -7.69 23.08
C ASP A 293 5.95 -8.34 23.85
N GLY A 294 7.10 -8.45 23.17
CA GLY A 294 8.35 -9.01 23.72
C GLY A 294 8.42 -10.54 23.79
N ARG A 295 7.38 -11.27 23.35
CA ARG A 295 7.32 -12.75 23.39
C ARG A 295 7.37 -13.34 21.98
N LEU A 296 8.07 -14.47 21.85
CA LEU A 296 8.14 -15.22 20.60
C LEU A 296 6.78 -15.84 20.25
N GLN A 297 6.40 -15.73 18.98
CA GLN A 297 5.26 -16.40 18.36
C GLN A 297 5.72 -17.05 17.05
N ALA A 298 5.12 -18.18 16.69
CA ALA A 298 5.39 -18.83 15.40
C ALA A 298 4.67 -18.09 14.25
N MET A 299 5.37 -17.90 13.14
CA MET A 299 4.73 -17.63 11.84
C MET A 299 4.45 -18.94 11.11
N GLN A 300 3.46 -18.93 10.22
CA GLN A 300 3.14 -20.06 9.35
C GLN A 300 3.78 -19.83 7.98
N VAL A 301 4.21 -20.91 7.31
CA VAL A 301 4.60 -20.83 5.90
C VAL A 301 3.37 -20.51 5.08
N ARG A 302 3.37 -19.34 4.43
CA ARG A 302 2.34 -18.95 3.45
C ARG A 302 2.61 -19.65 2.13
N ALA A 303 3.82 -19.53 1.61
CA ALA A 303 4.24 -20.12 0.34
C ALA A 303 5.70 -20.58 0.43
N PRO A 304 6.00 -21.85 0.10
CA PRO A 304 7.37 -22.37 0.10
C PRO A 304 8.15 -21.85 -1.12
N ALA A 305 9.48 -21.84 -0.99
CA ALA A 305 10.36 -21.63 -2.13
C ALA A 305 10.13 -22.72 -3.20
N VAL A 306 10.12 -22.33 -4.47
CA VAL A 306 9.92 -23.23 -5.62
C VAL A 306 10.75 -22.76 -6.81
N ARG A 307 11.17 -23.71 -7.66
CA ARG A 307 11.80 -23.44 -8.95
C ARG A 307 11.08 -24.19 -10.06
N GLY A 308 11.24 -23.76 -11.30
CA GLY A 308 10.68 -24.43 -12.47
C GLY A 308 9.17 -24.29 -12.61
N LEU A 309 8.52 -23.40 -11.86
CA LEU A 309 7.11 -23.08 -12.06
C LEU A 309 6.96 -22.56 -13.50
N ALA A 310 6.13 -23.21 -14.31
CA ALA A 310 5.92 -22.69 -15.65
C ALA A 310 5.24 -21.32 -15.57
N SER A 311 5.41 -20.52 -16.62
CA SER A 311 4.82 -19.21 -16.72
C SER A 311 4.34 -19.02 -18.15
N ASN A 312 3.43 -18.08 -18.38
CA ASN A 312 3.00 -17.72 -19.74
C ASN A 312 4.05 -16.80 -20.43
N ALA A 313 5.33 -17.12 -20.29
CA ALA A 313 6.47 -16.39 -20.87
C ALA A 313 6.53 -16.38 -22.41
N ALA A 314 5.47 -16.87 -23.07
CA ALA A 314 5.06 -16.38 -24.38
C ALA A 314 5.08 -14.84 -24.49
N SER A 315 4.73 -14.14 -23.40
CA SER A 315 4.87 -12.68 -23.31
C SER A 315 6.33 -12.22 -23.23
N GLN A 316 7.17 -12.99 -22.55
CA GLN A 316 8.52 -12.58 -22.21
C GLN A 316 9.53 -12.68 -23.34
N THR A 317 9.42 -13.68 -24.23
CA THR A 317 10.41 -13.92 -25.30
C THR A 317 9.86 -13.78 -26.72
N GLY A 318 8.55 -13.53 -26.85
CA GLY A 318 7.84 -13.55 -28.14
C GLY A 318 7.70 -14.95 -28.78
N ASP A 319 8.31 -15.98 -28.18
CA ASP A 319 8.36 -17.36 -28.67
C ASP A 319 7.81 -18.32 -27.60
N ARG A 320 6.63 -18.88 -27.85
CA ARG A 320 5.98 -19.84 -26.93
C ARG A 320 6.79 -21.10 -26.67
N LEU A 321 7.77 -21.42 -27.53
CA LEU A 321 8.65 -22.57 -27.38
C LEU A 321 9.83 -22.30 -26.44
N LYS A 322 10.02 -21.05 -26.01
CA LYS A 322 11.09 -20.62 -25.10
C LYS A 322 10.53 -19.83 -23.90
N PRO A 323 9.72 -20.48 -23.04
CA PRO A 323 9.26 -19.85 -21.80
C PRO A 323 10.42 -19.66 -20.81
N ILE A 324 10.43 -18.54 -20.11
CA ILE A 324 11.26 -18.29 -18.92
C ILE A 324 10.48 -18.78 -17.69
N PRO A 325 11.00 -19.74 -16.90
CA PRO A 325 10.35 -20.17 -15.67
C PRO A 325 10.19 -19.05 -14.64
N ALA A 326 9.17 -19.16 -13.80
CA ALA A 326 8.96 -18.28 -12.65
C ALA A 326 9.54 -18.91 -11.38
N ASP A 327 10.84 -18.71 -11.14
CA ASP A 327 11.50 -19.19 -9.93
C ASP A 327 11.19 -18.27 -8.73
N PHE A 328 10.73 -18.86 -7.62
CA PHE A 328 10.50 -18.17 -6.36
C PHE A 328 11.43 -18.74 -5.30
N GLU A 329 12.69 -18.29 -5.31
CA GLU A 329 13.78 -18.80 -4.47
C GLU A 329 13.75 -18.27 -3.03
N VAL A 330 12.55 -17.98 -2.51
CA VAL A 330 12.30 -17.35 -1.22
C VAL A 330 11.09 -17.99 -0.52
N LEU A 331 11.15 -17.99 0.80
CA LEU A 331 10.07 -18.41 1.67
C LEU A 331 9.19 -17.21 2.02
N THR A 332 7.88 -17.31 1.77
CA THR A 332 6.91 -16.35 2.32
C THR A 332 6.26 -16.94 3.57
N CYS A 333 6.25 -16.19 4.67
CA CYS A 333 5.55 -16.54 5.89
C CYS A 333 4.53 -15.47 6.28
N GLU A 334 3.48 -15.88 7.00
CA GLU A 334 2.50 -14.96 7.57
C GLU A 334 2.06 -15.36 8.98
N ALA A 335 1.57 -14.39 9.74
CA ALA A 335 1.00 -14.60 11.07
C ALA A 335 -0.13 -13.60 11.33
N LEU A 336 -1.24 -14.10 11.87
CA LEU A 336 -2.31 -13.25 12.41
C LEU A 336 -1.80 -12.50 13.64
N LEU A 337 -2.00 -11.18 13.65
CA LEU A 337 -1.63 -10.32 14.77
C LEU A 337 -2.78 -10.22 15.78
N PRO A 338 -2.52 -10.35 17.09
CA PRO A 338 -3.52 -10.08 18.12
C PRO A 338 -3.99 -8.63 18.06
N GLU A 339 -5.30 -8.40 18.20
CA GLU A 339 -5.91 -7.07 18.08
C GLU A 339 -5.45 -6.09 19.17
N GLN A 340 -5.01 -6.62 20.31
CA GLN A 340 -4.47 -5.87 21.44
C GLN A 340 -2.93 -5.69 21.43
N ALA A 341 -2.22 -6.20 20.42
CA ALA A 341 -0.77 -6.10 20.35
C ALA A 341 -0.29 -4.65 20.28
N GLN A 342 0.77 -4.30 21.01
CA GLN A 342 1.32 -2.94 21.10
C GLN A 342 2.68 -2.82 20.39
N VAL A 343 3.50 -3.87 20.47
CA VAL A 343 4.81 -3.94 19.81
C VAL A 343 4.93 -5.28 19.08
N VAL A 344 5.12 -5.21 17.77
CA VAL A 344 5.35 -6.38 16.91
C VAL A 344 6.63 -6.17 16.10
N ALA A 345 7.44 -7.22 15.98
CA ALA A 345 8.57 -7.25 15.06
C ALA A 345 8.75 -8.61 14.42
N ILE A 346 9.36 -8.63 13.24
CA ILE A 346 9.91 -9.84 12.63
C ILE A 346 11.42 -9.66 12.53
N ASN A 347 12.19 -10.60 13.09
CA ASN A 347 13.65 -10.61 13.10
C ASN A 347 14.30 -9.24 13.45
N GLY A 348 13.81 -8.57 14.49
CA GLY A 348 14.30 -7.27 14.98
C GLY A 348 13.87 -6.04 14.18
N GLN A 349 13.03 -6.19 13.15
CA GLN A 349 12.42 -5.07 12.43
C GLN A 349 10.98 -4.89 12.93
N ARG A 350 10.74 -3.74 13.59
CA ARG A 350 9.42 -3.38 14.12
C ARG A 350 8.44 -3.12 12.97
N LEU A 351 7.18 -3.47 13.18
CA LEU A 351 6.07 -3.17 12.28
C LEU A 351 5.15 -2.13 12.92
N LYS A 352 4.76 -1.10 12.17
CA LYS A 352 3.68 -0.22 12.62
C LYS A 352 2.36 -0.99 12.63
N LEU A 353 1.63 -0.84 13.73
CA LEU A 353 0.33 -1.46 13.98
C LEU A 353 -0.77 -0.42 13.93
N LEU A 354 -1.93 -0.80 13.40
CA LEU A 354 -3.13 0.03 13.41
C LEU A 354 -4.15 -0.56 14.40
N GLN A 355 -4.37 0.11 15.53
CA GLN A 355 -5.37 -0.36 16.49
C GLN A 355 -6.78 -0.29 15.86
N PRO A 356 -7.62 -1.36 15.90
CA PRO A 356 -8.89 -1.39 15.13
C PRO A 356 -9.87 -0.24 15.43
N ALA A 357 -9.86 0.27 16.66
CA ALA A 357 -10.69 1.38 17.11
C ALA A 357 -10.07 2.78 16.86
N ALA A 358 -8.83 2.86 16.37
CA ALA A 358 -8.17 4.13 16.12
C ALA A 358 -8.76 4.84 14.89
N LEU A 359 -9.00 6.15 15.02
CA LEU A 359 -9.27 7.00 13.88
C LEU A 359 -7.97 7.22 13.11
N LEU A 360 -7.91 6.69 11.88
CA LEU A 360 -6.84 6.98 10.92
C LEU A 360 -6.67 8.49 10.76
N LYS A 361 -5.44 8.99 10.96
CA LYS A 361 -5.10 10.40 10.79
C LYS A 361 -4.47 10.64 9.43
N ARG A 362 -3.66 9.69 8.95
CA ARG A 362 -2.92 9.82 7.68
C ARG A 362 -2.91 8.54 6.87
N VAL A 363 -3.25 8.64 5.59
CA VAL A 363 -3.15 7.55 4.61
C VAL A 363 -2.21 8.00 3.49
N VAL A 364 -1.26 7.14 3.11
CA VAL A 364 -0.49 7.29 1.86
C VAL A 364 -1.11 6.42 0.79
N VAL A 365 -1.19 6.91 -0.44
CA VAL A 365 -1.71 6.17 -1.60
C VAL A 365 -0.73 6.22 -2.76
N VAL A 366 -0.42 5.05 -3.31
CA VAL A 366 0.46 4.82 -4.46
C VAL A 366 -0.20 3.84 -5.43
N GLY A 367 0.32 3.73 -6.66
CA GLY A 367 -0.17 2.78 -7.67
C GLY A 367 0.77 2.72 -8.87
N ASP A 368 0.75 1.60 -9.60
CA ASP A 368 1.45 1.44 -10.87
C ASP A 368 2.97 1.68 -10.69
N THR A 369 3.60 0.89 -9.83
CA THR A 369 4.94 1.20 -9.26
C THR A 369 6.11 0.58 -10.00
N GLY A 370 5.94 -0.60 -10.60
CA GLY A 370 7.06 -1.35 -11.21
C GLY A 370 7.64 -0.73 -12.49
N CYS A 371 8.85 -1.14 -12.86
CA CYS A 371 9.60 -0.56 -13.97
C CYS A 371 9.24 -1.19 -15.32
N ARG A 372 8.97 -0.38 -16.36
CA ARG A 372 8.70 -0.93 -17.70
C ARG A 372 9.96 -1.48 -18.37
N VAL A 373 10.13 -2.79 -18.29
CA VAL A 373 11.04 -3.55 -19.17
C VAL A 373 10.21 -4.28 -20.20
N GLN A 374 9.67 -3.48 -21.13
CA GLN A 374 8.96 -3.87 -22.34
C GLN A 374 9.32 -2.84 -23.41
N GLY A 375 9.80 -3.25 -24.58
CA GLY A 375 10.23 -2.30 -25.62
C GLY A 375 9.19 -1.99 -26.70
N PRO A 376 9.52 -1.08 -27.66
CA PRO A 376 8.57 -0.46 -28.62
C PRO A 376 7.89 -1.39 -29.64
N SER A 377 7.99 -2.71 -29.46
CA SER A 377 7.64 -3.73 -30.46
C SER A 377 7.04 -5.01 -29.84
N ALA A 378 6.99 -5.11 -28.51
CA ALA A 378 6.37 -6.20 -27.78
C ALA A 378 4.85 -5.93 -27.59
N ILE A 379 3.89 -6.72 -28.08
CA ILE A 379 3.93 -8.04 -28.73
C ILE A 379 2.92 -8.04 -29.89
N GLY A 380 3.15 -8.87 -30.90
CA GLY A 380 2.57 -8.72 -32.25
C GLY A 380 1.04 -8.55 -32.37
N GLN A 381 0.62 -7.33 -32.75
CA GLN A 381 -0.43 -7.05 -33.76
C GLN A 381 -0.17 -5.70 -34.47
N GLY A 382 1.10 -5.39 -34.81
CA GLY A 382 1.45 -4.16 -35.52
C GLY A 382 1.30 -2.86 -34.73
N LYS A 383 1.06 -2.92 -33.42
CA LYS A 383 1.09 -1.76 -32.52
C LYS A 383 2.53 -1.51 -32.04
N PRO A 384 3.02 -0.25 -32.06
CA PRO A 384 4.16 0.15 -31.27
C PRO A 384 3.88 -0.09 -29.77
N GLY A 385 4.88 -0.61 -29.06
CA GLY A 385 4.89 -0.66 -27.60
C GLY A 385 5.35 0.66 -26.98
N ALA A 386 5.15 0.80 -25.67
CA ALA A 386 5.74 1.87 -24.88
C ALA A 386 7.29 1.74 -24.83
N PRO A 387 8.03 2.81 -24.47
CA PRO A 387 9.47 2.73 -24.31
C PRO A 387 9.92 1.92 -23.09
N LEU A 388 11.17 1.45 -23.18
CA LEU A 388 11.92 0.84 -22.09
C LEU A 388 12.38 1.92 -21.10
N GLN A 389 11.95 1.82 -19.83
CA GLN A 389 12.48 2.62 -18.74
C GLN A 389 13.87 2.09 -18.31
N ASP A 390 14.80 2.99 -17.99
CA ASP A 390 16.04 2.69 -17.30
C ASP A 390 15.79 2.59 -15.79
N CYS A 391 15.45 1.39 -15.34
CA CYS A 391 15.22 1.09 -13.91
C CYS A 391 16.44 1.34 -13.00
N SER A 392 17.58 1.79 -13.52
CA SER A 392 18.73 2.22 -12.71
C SER A 392 18.81 3.73 -12.52
N ASP A 393 17.96 4.50 -13.18
CA ASP A 393 17.88 5.96 -13.15
C ASP A 393 16.58 6.40 -12.45
N GLU A 394 16.69 7.11 -11.31
CA GLU A 394 15.52 7.61 -10.58
C GLU A 394 14.76 8.74 -11.31
N SER A 395 15.30 9.30 -12.40
CA SER A 395 14.57 10.22 -13.26
C SER A 395 13.68 9.52 -14.29
N ASP A 396 14.01 8.28 -14.67
CA ASP A 396 13.19 7.43 -15.56
C ASP A 396 12.18 6.62 -14.73
N TRP A 397 12.61 6.09 -13.58
CA TRP A 397 11.82 5.25 -12.69
C TRP A 397 11.99 5.63 -11.21
N PRO A 398 11.23 6.62 -10.70
CA PRO A 398 11.43 7.19 -9.36
C PRO A 398 10.86 6.38 -8.19
N TRP A 399 10.40 5.13 -8.38
CA TRP A 399 9.66 4.40 -7.35
C TRP A 399 10.41 4.31 -6.01
N ARG A 400 11.72 4.01 -6.02
CA ARG A 400 12.54 3.97 -4.79
C ARG A 400 12.56 5.32 -4.05
N LYS A 401 12.64 6.42 -4.80
CA LYS A 401 12.63 7.79 -4.27
C LYS A 401 11.26 8.15 -3.68
N ILE A 402 10.19 7.82 -4.41
CA ILE A 402 8.80 7.96 -3.96
C ILE A 402 8.54 7.12 -2.70
N ALA A 403 9.04 5.89 -2.61
CA ALA A 403 8.86 5.05 -1.43
C ALA A 403 9.54 5.64 -0.17
N ARG A 404 10.77 6.16 -0.29
CA ARG A 404 11.44 6.91 0.80
C ARG A 404 10.65 8.17 1.18
N ALA A 405 10.25 8.97 0.19
CA ALA A 405 9.47 10.19 0.38
C ALA A 405 8.14 9.89 1.10
N ALA A 406 7.40 8.87 0.66
CA ALA A 406 6.17 8.40 1.24
C ALA A 406 6.33 7.90 2.69
N ALA A 407 7.39 7.14 3.00
CA ALA A 407 7.65 6.64 4.35
C ALA A 407 7.83 7.79 5.35
N SER A 408 8.49 8.88 4.94
CA SER A 408 8.69 10.08 5.76
C SER A 408 7.40 10.77 6.22
N PHE A 409 6.26 10.51 5.57
CA PHE A 409 4.99 11.06 6.03
C PHE A 409 4.43 10.37 7.28
N ASN A 410 5.02 9.26 7.75
CA ASN A 410 4.51 8.45 8.88
C ASN A 410 3.04 8.03 8.69
N PRO A 411 2.69 7.39 7.55
CA PRO A 411 1.32 6.94 7.31
C PRO A 411 0.80 6.03 8.42
N ASP A 412 -0.48 6.12 8.77
CA ASP A 412 -1.16 5.12 9.60
C ASP A 412 -1.65 3.92 8.77
N LEU A 413 -1.72 4.10 7.45
CA LEU A 413 -2.15 3.15 6.44
C LEU A 413 -1.46 3.49 5.10
N ILE A 414 -1.04 2.47 4.36
CA ILE A 414 -0.64 2.60 2.95
C ILE A 414 -1.66 1.89 2.07
N ILE A 415 -2.10 2.53 0.99
CA ILE A 415 -2.94 1.93 -0.05
C ILE A 415 -2.10 1.80 -1.33
N HIS A 416 -2.13 0.62 -1.96
CA HIS A 416 -1.54 0.41 -3.29
C HIS A 416 -2.63 -0.04 -4.28
N ASN A 417 -2.85 0.75 -5.33
CA ASN A 417 -3.94 0.57 -6.29
C ASN A 417 -3.62 -0.45 -7.41
N GLY A 418 -2.93 -1.55 -7.09
CA GLY A 418 -2.49 -2.56 -8.07
C GLY A 418 -1.46 -2.10 -9.10
N ASP A 419 -1.14 -3.03 -10.01
CA ASP A 419 -0.05 -3.02 -10.98
C ASP A 419 1.33 -2.76 -10.33
N ILE A 420 2.05 -3.85 -10.09
CA ILE A 420 3.28 -3.89 -9.31
C ILE A 420 4.43 -4.47 -10.14
N HIS A 421 4.16 -5.40 -11.04
CA HIS A 421 5.16 -6.07 -11.87
C HIS A 421 5.14 -5.55 -13.32
N TYR A 422 6.27 -5.05 -13.83
CA TYR A 422 6.34 -4.50 -15.20
C TYR A 422 7.55 -5.00 -16.03
N ARG A 423 8.35 -5.93 -15.49
CA ARG A 423 9.44 -6.63 -16.20
C ARG A 423 8.95 -7.79 -17.06
N GLU A 424 8.13 -7.47 -18.04
CA GLU A 424 7.27 -8.44 -18.72
C GLU A 424 7.78 -9.00 -20.04
N GLY A 425 8.82 -8.43 -20.65
CA GLY A 425 9.39 -9.08 -21.82
C GLY A 425 10.49 -8.35 -22.56
N THR A 426 11.22 -9.14 -23.33
CA THR A 426 12.24 -8.67 -24.26
C THR A 426 11.58 -7.81 -25.35
N PRO A 427 12.12 -6.63 -25.68
CA PRO A 427 11.73 -5.93 -26.91
C PRO A 427 11.77 -6.87 -28.12
N LYS A 428 10.74 -6.87 -28.97
CA LYS A 428 10.75 -7.68 -30.20
C LYS A 428 11.86 -7.17 -31.13
N GLY A 429 12.69 -8.07 -31.64
CA GLY A 429 13.95 -7.75 -32.32
C GLY A 429 15.17 -7.77 -31.40
N THR A 430 15.01 -8.06 -30.10
CA THR A 430 16.11 -8.29 -29.14
C THR A 430 16.17 -9.73 -28.64
N GLU A 431 15.61 -10.66 -29.41
CA GLU A 431 15.80 -12.10 -29.20
C GLU A 431 17.29 -12.47 -29.40
N PRO A 432 17.82 -13.49 -28.69
CA PRO A 432 19.25 -13.83 -28.75
C PRO A 432 19.76 -14.03 -30.18
N GLY A 433 20.73 -13.19 -30.60
CA GLY A 433 21.38 -13.27 -31.91
C GLY A 433 21.09 -12.13 -32.89
N GLN A 434 20.39 -11.06 -32.50
CA GLN A 434 20.18 -9.85 -33.32
C GLN A 434 21.04 -8.67 -32.84
N SER A 435 21.36 -7.73 -33.73
CA SER A 435 22.13 -6.50 -33.41
C SER A 435 21.20 -5.38 -32.93
N LEU A 436 21.40 -4.84 -31.73
CA LEU A 436 20.37 -4.07 -31.03
C LEU A 436 20.71 -2.57 -30.89
N PRO A 437 19.75 -1.66 -31.15
CA PRO A 437 19.71 -0.39 -30.44
C PRO A 437 19.57 -0.68 -28.93
N ASN A 438 20.38 -0.05 -28.09
CA ASN A 438 20.35 -0.17 -26.62
C ASN A 438 20.75 -1.55 -26.01
N GLU A 439 21.55 -2.37 -26.71
CA GLU A 439 22.04 -3.67 -26.22
C GLU A 439 22.60 -3.63 -24.79
N ALA A 440 23.43 -2.62 -24.48
CA ALA A 440 24.05 -2.45 -23.17
C ALA A 440 23.05 -2.09 -22.05
N ARG A 441 21.92 -1.43 -22.35
CA ARG A 441 20.85 -1.16 -21.36
C ARG A 441 20.02 -2.42 -21.12
N TYR A 442 19.68 -3.13 -22.20
CA TYR A 442 18.92 -4.39 -22.13
C TYR A 442 19.68 -5.50 -21.39
N ALA A 443 20.99 -5.63 -21.61
CA ALA A 443 21.83 -6.64 -20.95
C ALA A 443 21.78 -6.55 -19.41
N LYS A 444 21.59 -5.35 -18.84
CA LYS A 444 21.40 -5.15 -17.39
C LYS A 444 20.14 -5.82 -16.84
N TYR A 445 19.08 -5.93 -17.64
CA TYR A 445 17.76 -6.37 -17.19
C TYR A 445 17.41 -7.82 -17.54
N LEU A 446 18.16 -8.47 -18.42
CA LEU A 446 17.95 -9.88 -18.84
C LEU A 446 17.69 -10.85 -17.68
N GLN A 447 18.39 -10.70 -16.55
CA GLN A 447 18.23 -11.58 -15.38
C GLN A 447 16.98 -11.30 -14.54
N THR A 448 16.30 -10.19 -14.81
CA THR A 448 15.10 -9.69 -14.09
C THR A 448 13.82 -9.74 -14.94
N ILE A 449 13.90 -10.10 -16.23
CA ILE A 449 12.73 -10.35 -17.07
C ILE A 449 12.22 -11.77 -16.77
N THR A 450 11.33 -11.88 -15.79
CA THR A 450 10.69 -13.12 -15.34
C THR A 450 9.43 -12.78 -14.55
N TYR A 451 8.47 -13.69 -14.43
CA TYR A 451 7.36 -13.54 -13.48
C TYR A 451 7.72 -14.07 -12.06
N GLY A 452 8.93 -14.62 -11.90
CA GLY A 452 9.49 -15.09 -10.62
C GLY A 452 10.09 -13.99 -9.74
N TRP A 453 10.65 -14.41 -8.60
CA TRP A 453 11.13 -13.57 -7.50
C TRP A 453 12.04 -12.41 -7.93
N LYS A 454 12.98 -12.64 -8.85
CA LYS A 454 13.95 -11.60 -9.28
C LYS A 454 13.31 -10.33 -9.81
N ALA A 455 12.13 -10.44 -10.42
CA ALA A 455 11.38 -9.28 -10.91
C ALA A 455 10.59 -8.61 -9.78
N TRP A 456 9.98 -9.38 -8.89
CA TRP A 456 9.24 -8.88 -7.73
C TRP A 456 10.14 -8.15 -6.72
N ASP A 457 11.34 -8.67 -6.49
CA ASP A 457 12.40 -8.01 -5.72
C ASP A 457 12.78 -6.69 -6.38
N ALA A 458 13.15 -6.73 -7.67
CA ALA A 458 13.63 -5.58 -8.42
C ALA A 458 12.59 -4.47 -8.63
N ASP A 459 11.32 -4.80 -8.90
CA ASP A 459 10.25 -3.81 -9.14
C ASP A 459 9.58 -3.32 -7.86
N PHE A 460 9.50 -4.14 -6.80
CA PHE A 460 8.69 -3.82 -5.63
C PHE A 460 9.41 -3.96 -4.29
N PHE A 461 9.82 -5.15 -3.88
CA PHE A 461 10.25 -5.34 -2.49
C PHE A 461 11.53 -4.59 -2.13
N HIS A 462 12.52 -4.58 -3.03
CA HIS A 462 13.75 -3.80 -2.87
C HIS A 462 13.50 -2.28 -2.81
N PRO A 463 12.89 -1.64 -3.83
CA PRO A 463 12.65 -0.20 -3.80
C PRO A 463 11.64 0.25 -2.72
N ALA A 464 10.66 -0.60 -2.38
CA ALA A 464 9.66 -0.29 -1.35
C ALA A 464 10.15 -0.50 0.10
N GLY A 465 11.35 -1.06 0.30
CA GLY A 465 11.89 -1.44 1.61
C GLY A 465 11.62 -0.47 2.77
N PRO A 466 11.92 0.85 2.63
CA PRO A 466 11.65 1.86 3.66
C PRO A 466 10.16 2.09 3.96
N LEU A 467 9.28 1.82 2.99
CA LEU A 467 7.83 1.99 3.10
C LEU A 467 7.12 0.73 3.63
N LEU A 468 7.69 -0.47 3.38
CA LEU A 468 7.08 -1.76 3.76
C LEU A 468 6.74 -1.84 5.26
N ALA A 469 7.65 -1.45 6.15
CA ALA A 469 7.42 -1.47 7.60
C ALA A 469 6.70 -0.22 8.15
N ALA A 470 6.56 0.84 7.34
CA ALA A 470 6.12 2.16 7.80
C ALA A 470 4.63 2.23 8.19
N ALA A 471 3.78 1.38 7.60
CA ALA A 471 2.37 1.22 7.98
C ALA A 471 1.80 -0.13 7.51
N PRO A 472 0.64 -0.57 8.02
CA PRO A 472 -0.12 -1.64 7.38
C PRO A 472 -0.55 -1.29 5.95
N TRP A 473 -0.51 -2.28 5.07
CA TRP A 473 -0.84 -2.14 3.65
C TRP A 473 -2.25 -2.66 3.32
N ALA A 474 -2.92 -1.92 2.44
CA ALA A 474 -4.16 -2.28 1.77
C ALA A 474 -3.91 -2.31 0.25
N ILE A 475 -3.87 -3.50 -0.35
CA ILE A 475 -3.37 -3.69 -1.73
C ILE A 475 -4.47 -4.33 -2.57
N THR A 476 -4.73 -3.76 -3.75
CA THR A 476 -5.55 -4.39 -4.80
C THR A 476 -4.68 -4.99 -5.89
N ARG A 477 -5.24 -5.97 -6.62
CA ARG A 477 -4.54 -6.63 -7.73
C ARG A 477 -4.74 -5.87 -9.02
N GLY A 478 -3.67 -5.68 -9.79
CA GLY A 478 -3.73 -5.04 -11.09
C GLY A 478 -3.92 -5.99 -12.27
N ASN A 479 -3.99 -5.44 -13.49
CA ASN A 479 -3.99 -6.27 -14.69
C ASN A 479 -2.62 -6.87 -15.03
N HIS A 480 -1.52 -6.37 -14.46
CA HIS A 480 -0.17 -6.95 -14.56
C HIS A 480 -0.01 -8.22 -13.71
N GLU A 481 -0.85 -8.39 -12.68
CA GLU A 481 -0.89 -9.56 -11.81
C GLU A 481 -1.97 -10.59 -12.21
N LEU A 482 -2.37 -10.63 -13.48
CA LEU A 482 -3.28 -11.63 -14.05
C LEU A 482 -2.57 -12.98 -14.29
N CYS A 483 -3.37 -14.02 -14.49
CA CYS A 483 -2.93 -15.41 -14.63
C CYS A 483 -2.02 -15.67 -15.82
N ASP A 484 -2.21 -14.90 -16.89
CA ASP A 484 -1.38 -14.90 -18.09
C ASP A 484 -0.10 -14.05 -17.92
N ARG A 485 0.12 -13.49 -16.72
CA ARG A 485 1.19 -12.55 -16.34
C ARG A 485 1.73 -12.89 -14.94
N ALA A 486 1.84 -11.92 -14.03
CA ALA A 486 2.57 -12.07 -12.76
C ALA A 486 1.79 -12.74 -11.59
N ALA A 487 0.59 -13.30 -11.82
CA ALA A 487 -0.27 -13.86 -10.77
C ALA A 487 0.43 -14.77 -9.75
N ALA A 488 1.36 -15.63 -10.20
CA ALA A 488 2.08 -16.54 -9.31
C ALA A 488 2.78 -15.82 -8.15
N GLY A 489 3.35 -14.63 -8.38
CA GLY A 489 3.94 -13.80 -7.33
C GLY A 489 2.89 -13.08 -6.50
N TRP A 490 1.82 -12.55 -7.11
CA TRP A 490 0.72 -11.91 -6.38
C TRP A 490 0.15 -12.82 -5.27
N TYR A 491 -0.20 -14.06 -5.62
CA TYR A 491 -0.80 -15.00 -4.67
C TYR A 491 0.19 -15.39 -3.56
N ARG A 492 1.47 -15.58 -3.91
CA ARG A 492 2.55 -15.88 -2.96
C ARG A 492 2.78 -14.77 -1.95
N PHE A 493 2.79 -13.51 -2.41
CA PHE A 493 3.27 -12.39 -1.61
C PHE A 493 2.15 -11.49 -1.06
N LEU A 494 1.24 -11.00 -1.91
CA LEU A 494 0.40 -9.83 -1.60
C LEU A 494 -1.09 -10.14 -1.43
N ASP A 495 -1.60 -11.21 -2.04
CA ASP A 495 -3.02 -11.58 -1.94
C ASP A 495 -3.50 -11.68 -0.48
N TYR A 496 -4.63 -11.06 -0.18
CA TYR A 496 -5.16 -10.93 1.18
C TYR A 496 -5.99 -12.14 1.64
N ARG A 497 -5.88 -13.28 0.95
CA ARG A 497 -6.64 -14.52 1.25
C ARG A 497 -5.71 -15.69 1.47
N GLN A 498 -6.27 -16.85 1.81
CA GLN A 498 -5.51 -18.09 1.91
C GLN A 498 -4.67 -18.35 0.65
N PHE A 499 -3.41 -18.74 0.79
CA PHE A 499 -2.59 -19.12 -0.37
C PHE A 499 -3.13 -20.41 -1.01
N PRO A 500 -3.37 -20.47 -2.34
CA PRO A 500 -3.92 -21.65 -3.04
C PRO A 500 -2.92 -22.83 -3.20
N ALA A 501 -2.23 -23.24 -2.13
CA ALA A 501 -1.16 -24.25 -2.18
C ALA A 501 -1.55 -25.60 -2.82
N SER A 502 -2.81 -26.02 -2.71
CA SER A 502 -3.33 -27.28 -3.26
C SER A 502 -3.81 -27.19 -4.71
N GLN A 503 -3.78 -26.00 -5.32
CA GLN A 503 -4.27 -25.76 -6.67
C GLN A 503 -3.13 -25.95 -7.68
N ALA A 504 -3.41 -26.60 -8.81
CA ALA A 504 -2.40 -26.93 -9.82
C ALA A 504 -1.49 -25.74 -10.23
N PRO A 505 -1.97 -24.50 -10.40
CA PRO A 505 -1.10 -23.35 -10.75
C PRO A 505 -0.17 -22.85 -9.63
N TYR A 506 -0.12 -23.51 -8.47
CA TYR A 506 0.74 -23.14 -7.34
C TYR A 506 1.49 -24.35 -6.74
N SER A 507 1.14 -25.55 -7.21
CA SER A 507 1.87 -26.80 -7.03
C SER A 507 3.16 -26.82 -7.89
N PRO A 508 4.18 -27.65 -7.54
CA PRO A 508 5.29 -27.94 -8.45
C PRO A 508 4.86 -28.51 -9.83
N ASP A 509 3.72 -29.20 -9.90
CA ASP A 509 3.19 -29.84 -11.12
C ASP A 509 2.35 -28.88 -12.00
N TYR A 510 2.85 -27.66 -12.19
CA TYR A 510 2.10 -26.51 -12.72
C TYR A 510 1.58 -26.65 -14.16
N GLN A 511 0.35 -26.18 -14.41
CA GLN A 511 -0.17 -25.84 -15.75
C GLN A 511 -0.91 -24.48 -15.72
N ALA A 512 -0.59 -23.59 -16.66
CA ALA A 512 -1.01 -22.18 -16.66
C ALA A 512 -2.52 -21.97 -16.85
N GLU A 513 -3.16 -22.93 -17.52
CA GLU A 513 -4.53 -22.88 -18.02
C GLU A 513 -5.60 -22.98 -16.92
N SER A 514 -5.20 -23.16 -15.65
CA SER A 514 -6.09 -23.44 -14.51
C SER A 514 -6.09 -22.38 -13.40
N CYS A 515 -5.50 -21.21 -13.65
CA CYS A 515 -5.44 -20.09 -12.68
C CYS A 515 -6.71 -19.23 -12.68
N SER A 516 -7.19 -18.82 -11.50
CA SER A 516 -8.32 -17.88 -11.39
C SER A 516 -7.89 -16.43 -11.62
N ASN A 517 -8.52 -15.80 -12.61
CA ASN A 517 -8.35 -14.39 -12.92
C ASN A 517 -9.17 -13.45 -12.02
N TYR A 518 -9.78 -13.92 -10.92
CA TYR A 518 -10.58 -13.08 -10.02
C TYR A 518 -10.51 -13.50 -8.54
N THR A 519 -10.41 -12.50 -7.67
CA THR A 519 -10.57 -12.63 -6.22
C THR A 519 -11.94 -12.11 -5.75
N ASP A 520 -12.39 -12.57 -4.58
CA ASP A 520 -13.56 -12.01 -3.91
C ASP A 520 -13.15 -10.84 -2.97
N PRO A 521 -14.00 -9.82 -2.76
CA PRO A 521 -13.62 -8.61 -2.02
C PRO A 521 -13.26 -8.84 -0.55
N LEU A 522 -12.46 -7.92 -0.01
CA LEU A 522 -12.15 -7.81 1.42
C LEU A 522 -12.69 -6.50 1.98
N ALA A 523 -13.51 -6.58 3.03
CA ALA A 523 -13.92 -5.42 3.83
C ALA A 523 -13.00 -5.29 5.06
N VAL A 524 -12.52 -4.08 5.36
CA VAL A 524 -11.67 -3.79 6.52
C VAL A 524 -12.27 -2.64 7.31
N ARG A 525 -12.56 -2.83 8.61
CA ARG A 525 -13.08 -1.76 9.47
C ARG A 525 -11.96 -1.09 10.28
N LEU A 526 -11.82 0.22 10.13
CA LEU A 526 -10.77 1.04 10.73
C LEU A 526 -11.40 2.27 11.40
N GLY A 527 -11.84 2.12 12.66
CA GLY A 527 -12.60 3.14 13.37
C GLY A 527 -13.94 3.47 12.70
N ASP A 528 -14.11 4.70 12.22
CA ASP A 528 -15.31 5.18 11.51
C ASP A 528 -15.27 4.92 9.98
N LEU A 529 -14.10 4.56 9.43
CA LEU A 529 -13.89 4.23 8.03
C LEU A 529 -13.99 2.72 7.79
N GLN A 530 -14.57 2.34 6.66
CA GLN A 530 -14.38 1.02 6.06
C GLN A 530 -13.58 1.13 4.76
N LEU A 531 -12.54 0.31 4.59
CA LEU A 531 -11.95 0.06 3.28
C LEU A 531 -12.63 -1.15 2.65
N ILE A 532 -12.84 -1.10 1.34
CA ILE A 532 -13.33 -2.22 0.53
C ILE A 532 -12.28 -2.45 -0.55
N LEU A 533 -11.52 -3.55 -0.46
CA LEU A 533 -10.55 -3.94 -1.48
C LEU A 533 -11.27 -4.82 -2.50
N MET A 534 -11.34 -4.38 -3.76
CA MET A 534 -12.07 -5.08 -4.80
C MET A 534 -11.18 -5.33 -6.03
N ASP A 535 -11.07 -6.61 -6.41
CA ASP A 535 -10.37 -6.99 -7.63
C ASP A 535 -11.23 -6.76 -8.87
N VAL A 536 -10.76 -5.83 -9.68
CA VAL A 536 -11.30 -5.49 -11.00
C VAL A 536 -10.20 -5.52 -12.07
N GLY A 537 -9.03 -6.08 -11.76
CA GLY A 537 -7.89 -6.10 -12.69
C GLY A 537 -8.21 -6.82 -14.00
N GLY A 538 -9.01 -7.90 -13.93
CA GLY A 538 -9.46 -8.65 -15.10
C GLY A 538 -10.58 -8.00 -15.92
N LEU A 539 -11.14 -6.85 -15.50
CA LEU A 539 -12.18 -6.17 -16.29
C LEU A 539 -11.59 -5.57 -17.57
N ALA A 540 -12.33 -5.70 -18.68
CA ALA A 540 -11.88 -5.24 -19.99
C ALA A 540 -12.12 -3.74 -20.21
N ASP A 541 -11.13 -3.10 -20.82
CA ASP A 541 -11.05 -1.65 -20.90
C ASP A 541 -11.93 -1.06 -22.00
N SER A 542 -11.86 -1.68 -23.19
CA SER A 542 -12.51 -1.15 -24.39
C SER A 542 -13.83 -1.85 -24.74
N PRO A 543 -14.92 -1.11 -25.02
CA PRO A 543 -16.21 -1.66 -25.43
C PRO A 543 -16.19 -2.32 -26.83
N ALA A 544 -15.27 -1.90 -27.70
CA ALA A 544 -15.23 -2.34 -29.10
C ALA A 544 -14.69 -3.77 -29.33
N LYS A 545 -14.17 -4.47 -28.31
CA LYS A 545 -13.78 -5.90 -28.41
C LYS A 545 -14.98 -6.86 -28.29
N GLY A 546 -16.15 -6.43 -28.78
CA GLY A 546 -17.30 -7.30 -28.97
C GLY A 546 -17.02 -8.36 -30.04
N ARG A 547 -17.52 -9.58 -29.82
CA ARG A 547 -17.20 -10.82 -30.56
C ARG A 547 -15.84 -11.43 -30.15
N ASN A 548 -15.88 -12.16 -29.04
CA ASN A 548 -14.97 -13.24 -28.64
C ASN A 548 -13.59 -12.90 -28.04
N GLN A 549 -13.25 -11.64 -27.72
CA GLN A 549 -11.94 -11.31 -27.09
C GLN A 549 -11.99 -10.30 -25.93
N GLY A 550 -12.94 -10.49 -25.03
CA GLY A 550 -12.84 -10.09 -23.63
C GLY A 550 -13.06 -11.31 -22.74
N TRP A 551 -12.31 -11.46 -21.63
CA TRP A 551 -12.22 -12.69 -20.84
C TRP A 551 -13.46 -13.07 -20.00
N THR A 552 -14.62 -12.40 -20.18
CA THR A 552 -15.89 -13.02 -20.65
C THR A 552 -17.12 -12.10 -20.48
N ASN A 553 -18.27 -12.52 -21.01
CA ASN A 553 -19.56 -11.80 -20.94
C ASN A 553 -20.20 -11.76 -19.54
N GLY A 554 -19.50 -12.17 -18.47
CA GLY A 554 -20.05 -12.29 -17.10
C GLY A 554 -19.39 -11.40 -16.04
N ASP A 555 -18.19 -10.87 -16.27
CA ASP A 555 -17.39 -10.27 -15.19
C ASP A 555 -18.05 -9.06 -14.52
N HIS A 556 -18.59 -8.15 -15.32
CA HIS A 556 -19.38 -7.01 -14.84
C HIS A 556 -20.61 -7.44 -14.01
N VAL A 557 -21.19 -8.63 -14.24
CA VAL A 557 -22.30 -9.17 -13.43
C VAL A 557 -21.80 -9.69 -12.08
N ARG A 558 -20.61 -10.32 -12.03
CA ARG A 558 -19.97 -10.69 -10.76
C ARG A 558 -19.65 -9.45 -9.93
N THR A 559 -19.03 -8.43 -10.55
CA THR A 559 -18.77 -7.12 -9.94
C THR A 559 -20.06 -6.46 -9.43
N ALA A 560 -21.13 -6.47 -10.23
CA ALA A 560 -22.44 -5.94 -9.85
C ALA A 560 -23.03 -6.62 -8.60
N ARG A 561 -22.90 -7.96 -8.51
CA ARG A 561 -23.37 -8.75 -7.36
C ARG A 561 -22.52 -8.49 -6.12
N GLN A 562 -21.19 -8.52 -6.24
CA GLN A 562 -20.25 -8.20 -5.14
C GLN A 562 -20.56 -6.81 -4.55
N LEU A 563 -20.68 -5.77 -5.38
CA LEU A 563 -21.08 -4.42 -4.94
C LEU A 563 -22.44 -4.40 -4.25
N SER A 564 -23.44 -5.08 -4.82
CA SER A 564 -24.79 -5.13 -4.25
C SER A 564 -24.85 -5.85 -2.90
N GLN A 565 -24.01 -6.86 -2.70
CA GLN A 565 -23.88 -7.61 -1.46
C GLN A 565 -23.17 -6.77 -0.38
N LEU A 566 -22.04 -6.14 -0.73
CA LEU A 566 -21.32 -5.17 0.12
C LEU A 566 -22.26 -4.05 0.60
N SER A 567 -23.05 -3.46 -0.30
CA SER A 567 -24.05 -2.42 0.02
C SER A 567 -25.20 -2.87 0.95
N ARG A 568 -25.35 -4.19 1.17
CA ARG A 568 -26.35 -4.77 2.06
C ARG A 568 -25.78 -5.21 3.41
N LEU A 569 -24.46 -5.36 3.54
CA LEU A 569 -23.80 -5.75 4.78
C LEU A 569 -24.12 -4.78 5.94
N PRO A 570 -24.51 -5.27 7.13
CA PRO A 570 -24.65 -4.45 8.34
C PRO A 570 -23.35 -3.69 8.68
N GLU A 571 -22.19 -4.29 8.44
CA GLU A 571 -20.87 -3.72 8.69
C GLU A 571 -20.60 -2.55 7.75
N THR A 572 -20.96 -2.66 6.47
CA THR A 572 -20.84 -1.54 5.52
C THR A 572 -21.83 -0.43 5.86
N ARG A 573 -23.08 -0.78 6.16
CA ARG A 573 -24.14 0.20 6.50
C ARG A 573 -23.91 0.94 7.83
N SER A 574 -23.16 0.35 8.76
CA SER A 574 -22.82 0.97 10.06
C SER A 574 -21.46 1.70 10.06
N ALA A 575 -20.67 1.62 8.98
CA ALA A 575 -19.50 2.49 8.82
C ALA A 575 -19.95 3.91 8.49
N LYS A 576 -19.26 4.93 9.02
CA LYS A 576 -19.64 6.34 8.81
C LYS A 576 -19.31 6.79 7.38
N ILE A 577 -18.17 6.34 6.87
CA ILE A 577 -17.74 6.47 5.48
C ILE A 577 -17.14 5.14 5.03
N SER A 578 -17.24 4.84 3.73
CA SER A 578 -16.50 3.75 3.09
C SER A 578 -15.63 4.29 1.95
N TRP A 579 -14.46 3.71 1.75
CA TRP A 579 -13.61 3.91 0.59
C TRP A 579 -13.51 2.61 -0.20
N LEU A 580 -13.72 2.68 -1.51
CA LEU A 580 -13.53 1.56 -2.43
C LEU A 580 -12.13 1.67 -3.03
N VAL A 581 -11.29 0.68 -2.82
CA VAL A 581 -9.99 0.57 -3.49
C VAL A 581 -10.17 -0.44 -4.62
N THR A 582 -9.80 -0.03 -5.82
CA THR A 582 -9.72 -0.87 -7.01
C THR A 582 -8.36 -0.68 -7.68
N HIS A 583 -8.05 -1.49 -8.68
CA HIS A 583 -6.99 -1.13 -9.62
C HIS A 583 -7.55 -0.23 -10.73
N LYS A 584 -8.57 -0.69 -11.46
CA LYS A 584 -9.16 0.08 -12.56
C LYS A 584 -10.10 1.19 -12.05
N PRO A 585 -10.03 2.42 -12.59
CA PRO A 585 -10.91 3.52 -12.19
C PRO A 585 -12.38 3.29 -12.57
N LEU A 586 -13.31 3.83 -11.78
CA LEU A 586 -14.73 3.81 -12.15
C LEU A 586 -15.07 4.96 -13.10
N PHE A 587 -14.50 6.15 -12.86
CA PHE A 587 -14.88 7.40 -13.55
C PHE A 587 -13.76 8.07 -14.37
N ALA A 588 -12.52 7.57 -14.36
CA ALA A 588 -11.38 8.21 -15.03
C ALA A 588 -11.24 7.82 -16.52
N PHE A 589 -10.53 8.67 -17.27
CA PHE A 589 -10.37 8.61 -18.73
C PHE A 589 -8.92 8.83 -19.14
N TYR A 590 -8.58 8.40 -20.37
CA TYR A 590 -7.24 8.55 -20.96
C TYR A 590 -7.34 8.80 -22.48
N SER A 591 -6.24 9.25 -23.12
CA SER A 591 -6.17 9.51 -24.56
C SER A 591 -4.94 8.93 -25.25
N GLY A 592 -4.80 7.60 -25.21
CA GLY A 592 -3.83 6.89 -26.06
C GLY A 592 -4.20 6.81 -27.56
N GLY A 593 -5.08 7.69 -28.06
CA GLY A 593 -5.66 7.59 -29.40
C GLY A 593 -6.50 8.81 -29.81
N LYS A 594 -6.93 8.85 -31.09
CA LYS A 594 -7.59 10.00 -31.76
C LYS A 594 -8.83 10.58 -31.07
N GLN A 595 -9.38 9.87 -30.11
CA GLN A 595 -10.51 10.28 -29.27
C GLN A 595 -10.22 9.78 -27.85
N ALA A 596 -10.48 10.60 -26.85
CA ALA A 596 -10.48 10.16 -25.46
C ALA A 596 -11.52 9.05 -25.27
N SER A 597 -11.18 8.04 -24.46
CA SER A 597 -12.05 6.89 -24.22
C SER A 597 -12.04 6.51 -22.74
N SER A 598 -13.14 5.92 -22.25
CA SER A 598 -13.10 5.25 -20.96
C SER A 598 -12.35 3.93 -21.12
N SER A 599 -11.19 3.82 -20.47
CA SER A 599 -10.42 2.57 -20.32
C SER A 599 -11.07 1.60 -19.33
N THR A 600 -12.30 1.83 -18.87
CA THR A 600 -12.90 1.03 -17.79
C THR A 600 -14.37 0.71 -18.01
N TRP A 601 -14.75 0.58 -19.28
CA TRP A 601 -16.12 0.29 -19.72
C TRP A 601 -16.81 -0.83 -18.93
N GLN A 602 -16.14 -1.98 -18.71
CA GLN A 602 -16.78 -3.08 -17.98
C GLN A 602 -17.05 -2.77 -16.51
N PHE A 603 -16.26 -1.91 -15.87
CA PHE A 603 -16.52 -1.51 -14.48
C PHE A 603 -17.70 -0.54 -14.41
N GLN A 604 -17.77 0.43 -15.33
CA GLN A 604 -18.93 1.31 -15.50
C GLN A 604 -20.19 0.46 -15.77
N LYS A 605 -20.12 -0.51 -16.67
CA LYS A 605 -21.20 -1.45 -16.99
C LYS A 605 -21.66 -2.28 -15.79
N ALA A 606 -20.83 -2.52 -14.77
CA ALA A 606 -21.25 -3.26 -13.57
C ALA A 606 -22.27 -2.49 -12.71
N ILE A 607 -22.33 -1.17 -12.82
CA ILE A 607 -23.24 -0.30 -12.05
C ILE A 607 -24.21 0.52 -12.92
N GLN A 608 -24.13 0.40 -14.25
CA GLN A 608 -24.90 1.23 -15.17
C GLN A 608 -26.29 0.62 -15.47
N PRO A 609 -27.39 1.31 -15.08
CA PRO A 609 -28.73 0.80 -15.32
C PRO A 609 -29.08 0.76 -16.81
N GLY A 610 -29.48 -0.42 -17.29
CA GLY A 610 -30.18 -0.60 -18.57
C GLY A 610 -29.36 -0.40 -19.84
N VAL A 611 -28.03 -0.38 -19.79
CA VAL A 611 -27.20 -0.18 -20.98
C VAL A 611 -26.86 -1.51 -21.68
N GLU A 612 -27.21 -1.56 -22.97
CA GLU A 612 -27.25 -2.71 -23.87
C GLU A 612 -28.34 -3.77 -23.57
N SER A 613 -28.81 -4.43 -24.64
CA SER A 613 -29.71 -5.60 -24.58
C SER A 613 -29.06 -6.86 -23.97
N PHE A 614 -27.90 -6.71 -23.33
CA PHE A 614 -27.08 -7.75 -22.72
C PHE A 614 -26.96 -7.51 -21.20
N ALA A 615 -27.98 -7.98 -20.47
CA ALA A 615 -27.88 -8.53 -19.11
C ALA A 615 -27.38 -7.63 -17.93
N ALA A 616 -28.27 -6.76 -17.45
CA ALA A 616 -28.45 -6.39 -16.02
C ALA A 616 -27.22 -5.94 -15.17
N GLY A 617 -26.48 -4.94 -15.64
CA GLY A 617 -25.44 -4.21 -14.90
C GLY A 617 -25.94 -3.32 -13.73
N ASN A 618 -26.76 -3.86 -12.82
CA ASN A 618 -27.45 -3.09 -11.79
C ASN A 618 -26.77 -3.17 -10.40
N GLY A 619 -25.44 -3.05 -10.34
CA GLY A 619 -24.68 -3.06 -9.10
C GLY A 619 -24.96 -1.83 -8.23
N LEU A 620 -25.31 -2.05 -6.96
CA LEU A 620 -25.49 -0.95 -5.99
C LEU A 620 -24.16 -0.60 -5.33
N LEU A 621 -23.74 0.66 -5.42
CA LEU A 621 -22.64 1.21 -4.61
C LEU A 621 -23.11 1.45 -3.16
N PRO A 622 -22.25 1.29 -2.13
CA PRO A 622 -22.63 1.58 -0.75
C PRO A 622 -23.08 3.03 -0.58
N ALA A 623 -24.18 3.24 0.17
CA ALA A 623 -24.76 4.58 0.34
C ALA A 623 -23.76 5.57 0.99
N ASN A 624 -22.92 5.08 1.88
CA ASN A 624 -21.82 5.77 2.56
C ASN A 624 -20.47 5.73 1.82
N LEU A 625 -20.41 5.22 0.59
CA LEU A 625 -19.20 5.26 -0.25
C LEU A 625 -18.84 6.72 -0.54
N GLN A 626 -17.69 7.14 -0.03
CA GLN A 626 -17.18 8.51 -0.10
C GLN A 626 -16.25 8.70 -1.29
N MET A 627 -15.30 7.76 -1.45
CA MET A 627 -14.22 7.84 -2.43
C MET A 627 -13.98 6.48 -3.10
N VAL A 628 -13.49 6.53 -4.34
CA VAL A 628 -12.93 5.39 -5.06
C VAL A 628 -11.47 5.70 -5.38
N HIS A 629 -10.54 4.83 -4.99
CA HIS A 629 -9.11 4.94 -5.30
C HIS A 629 -8.75 3.93 -6.40
N SER A 630 -7.93 4.33 -7.36
CA SER A 630 -7.52 3.50 -8.50
C SER A 630 -6.14 3.88 -9.05
N GLY A 631 -5.53 2.94 -9.76
CA GLY A 631 -4.33 3.09 -10.58
C GLY A 631 -4.71 2.93 -12.07
N HIS A 632 -3.99 2.07 -12.79
CA HIS A 632 -4.22 1.61 -14.17
C HIS A 632 -3.92 2.64 -15.26
N ILE A 633 -4.37 3.87 -15.08
CA ILE A 633 -4.05 4.99 -15.97
C ILE A 633 -2.89 5.74 -15.32
N HIS A 634 -1.72 5.78 -15.97
CA HIS A 634 -0.50 6.22 -15.27
C HIS A 634 -0.39 7.74 -15.15
N GLY A 635 -1.10 8.32 -14.16
CA GLY A 635 -1.14 9.74 -13.89
C GLY A 635 -2.01 10.08 -12.68
N TRP A 636 -2.42 11.34 -12.56
CA TRP A 636 -3.35 11.81 -11.54
C TRP A 636 -4.61 12.45 -12.11
N GLN A 637 -5.78 12.07 -11.55
CA GLN A 637 -7.04 12.78 -11.76
C GLN A 637 -7.88 12.72 -10.47
N MET A 638 -8.59 13.79 -10.15
CA MET A 638 -9.71 13.76 -9.19
C MET A 638 -11.02 14.13 -9.90
N ILE A 639 -12.06 13.31 -9.71
CA ILE A 639 -13.35 13.44 -10.39
C ILE A 639 -14.48 13.43 -9.35
N SER A 640 -15.12 14.58 -9.19
CA SER A 640 -16.27 14.83 -8.33
C SER A 640 -17.54 14.92 -9.18
N HIS A 641 -18.70 14.65 -8.59
CA HIS A 641 -19.99 14.69 -9.26
C HIS A 641 -20.98 15.58 -8.49
N PRO A 642 -21.99 16.17 -9.16
CA PRO A 642 -23.00 16.97 -8.48
C PRO A 642 -23.67 16.22 -7.34
N GLU A 643 -23.99 16.92 -6.26
CA GLU A 643 -24.47 16.33 -5.00
C GLU A 643 -25.75 15.50 -5.15
N ASP A 644 -26.64 15.90 -6.06
CA ASP A 644 -27.89 15.19 -6.39
C ASP A 644 -27.66 13.84 -7.08
N THR A 645 -26.45 13.55 -7.57
CA THR A 645 -26.10 12.25 -8.14
C THR A 645 -25.83 11.17 -7.09
N GLY A 646 -25.43 11.57 -5.87
CA GLY A 646 -25.04 10.66 -4.78
C GLY A 646 -23.77 9.81 -5.06
N LEU A 647 -23.06 10.06 -6.15
CA LEU A 647 -21.84 9.34 -6.54
C LEU A 647 -20.63 9.73 -5.67
N PRO A 648 -19.65 8.84 -5.47
CA PRO A 648 -18.40 9.16 -4.78
C PRO A 648 -17.43 9.96 -5.66
N THR A 649 -16.42 10.57 -5.03
CA THR A 649 -15.25 11.12 -5.74
C THR A 649 -14.35 9.97 -6.22
N GLN A 650 -13.85 10.02 -7.45
CA GLN A 650 -12.72 9.20 -7.90
C GLN A 650 -11.40 9.93 -7.61
N TYR A 651 -10.44 9.22 -7.03
CA TYR A 651 -9.02 9.58 -7.05
C TYR A 651 -8.26 8.53 -7.87
N LEU A 652 -7.81 8.94 -9.06
CA LEU A 652 -6.84 8.21 -9.86
C LEU A 652 -5.43 8.59 -9.40
N ILE A 653 -4.65 7.60 -9.00
CA ILE A 653 -3.28 7.72 -8.49
C ILE A 653 -2.51 6.50 -9.04
N GLY A 654 -1.97 6.64 -10.26
CA GLY A 654 -1.20 5.61 -10.97
C GLY A 654 0.18 6.08 -11.45
N MET A 655 0.75 7.07 -10.78
CA MET A 655 1.97 7.79 -11.21
C MET A 655 3.20 7.45 -10.34
N SER A 656 3.20 6.34 -9.61
CA SER A 656 4.21 6.09 -8.56
C SER A 656 5.46 5.35 -9.05
N GLY A 657 5.58 5.04 -10.34
CA GLY A 657 6.85 4.62 -10.95
C GLY A 657 6.76 4.26 -12.43
N GLN A 658 5.67 3.62 -12.86
CA GLN A 658 5.48 3.21 -14.24
C GLN A 658 5.40 4.41 -15.20
N ALA A 659 6.00 4.28 -16.39
CA ALA A 659 5.99 5.27 -17.46
C ALA A 659 4.60 5.91 -17.68
N LEU A 660 4.56 7.22 -17.51
CA LEU A 660 3.33 8.02 -17.44
C LEU A 660 2.56 8.00 -18.77
N GLU A 661 1.24 8.04 -18.67
CA GLU A 661 0.35 8.12 -19.83
C GLU A 661 -0.03 9.58 -20.10
N GLY A 662 0.02 10.01 -21.37
CA GLY A 662 -0.38 11.36 -21.76
C GLY A 662 -1.87 11.61 -21.47
N LEU A 663 -2.17 12.50 -20.53
CA LEU A 663 -3.50 12.81 -19.99
C LEU A 663 -4.12 14.06 -20.63
N ILE A 664 -4.21 14.07 -21.95
CA ILE A 664 -4.87 15.13 -22.75
C ILE A 664 -4.42 16.54 -22.35
N GLN A 665 -3.24 16.97 -22.81
CA GLN A 665 -2.86 18.34 -23.23
C GLN A 665 -1.38 18.56 -22.93
N SER A 666 -0.54 18.68 -23.97
CA SER A 666 0.69 19.47 -23.83
C SER A 666 0.92 20.39 -25.03
N ARG A 667 0.71 21.70 -24.81
CA ARG A 667 1.38 22.70 -25.65
C ARG A 667 2.84 22.77 -25.23
N HIS A 668 3.70 22.00 -25.90
CA HIS A 668 5.15 22.16 -25.88
C HIS A 668 5.77 22.54 -24.51
N SER A 669 5.80 21.61 -23.57
CA SER A 669 6.95 21.62 -22.65
C SER A 669 8.20 21.26 -23.47
N ALA A 670 9.31 21.95 -23.24
CA ALA A 670 10.49 21.82 -24.08
C ALA A 670 11.37 20.60 -23.75
N GLN A 671 11.08 19.88 -22.66
CA GLN A 671 11.77 18.65 -22.20
C GLN A 671 10.87 17.70 -21.35
N PRO A 672 9.70 17.20 -21.83
CA PRO A 672 9.09 16.00 -21.25
C PRO A 672 9.83 14.75 -21.78
N TYR A 673 9.74 13.64 -21.05
CA TYR A 673 10.58 12.44 -21.22
C TYR A 673 10.41 11.69 -22.57
N GLN A 674 10.94 12.24 -23.66
CA GLN A 674 10.85 11.66 -25.02
C GLN A 674 11.86 10.52 -25.25
N ALA A 675 11.68 9.41 -24.55
CA ALA A 675 12.08 8.12 -25.07
C ALA A 675 11.09 7.64 -26.15
N LEU A 676 11.01 8.34 -27.30
CA LEU A 676 10.37 7.86 -28.54
C LEU A 676 8.96 7.23 -28.43
N ALA A 677 8.07 7.77 -27.57
CA ALA A 677 6.64 7.66 -27.86
C ALA A 677 6.41 8.36 -29.22
N PRO A 678 5.89 7.68 -30.27
CA PRO A 678 5.72 8.32 -31.56
C PRO A 678 4.80 9.53 -31.44
N GLN A 679 5.21 10.68 -32.00
CA GLN A 679 4.44 11.94 -32.04
C GLN A 679 3.01 11.81 -32.62
N HIS A 680 2.65 10.63 -33.13
CA HIS A 680 1.36 10.29 -33.70
C HIS A 680 0.43 9.50 -32.76
N GLN A 681 0.74 9.36 -31.45
CA GLN A 681 -0.11 8.62 -30.51
C GLN A 681 -0.68 9.45 -29.35
N ALA A 682 0.01 10.50 -28.92
CA ALA A 682 -0.61 11.58 -28.15
C ALA A 682 -1.45 12.44 -29.13
N TYR A 683 -2.71 12.06 -29.32
CA TYR A 683 -3.65 12.90 -30.03
C TYR A 683 -4.31 13.84 -29.01
N ASP A 684 -3.82 15.08 -28.94
CA ASP A 684 -4.51 16.14 -28.23
C ASP A 684 -5.96 16.24 -28.72
N ILE A 685 -6.90 16.42 -27.78
CA ILE A 685 -8.20 16.98 -28.14
C ILE A 685 -7.90 18.40 -28.66
N PRO A 686 -8.35 18.78 -29.88
CA PRO A 686 -8.07 20.10 -30.42
C PRO A 686 -8.53 21.18 -29.42
N ALA A 687 -7.72 22.21 -29.19
CA ALA A 687 -7.99 23.23 -28.17
C ALA A 687 -9.30 24.03 -28.45
N GLU A 688 -9.80 23.96 -29.68
CA GLU A 688 -11.09 24.46 -30.13
C GLU A 688 -12.28 23.54 -29.83
N ASP A 689 -12.08 22.23 -29.61
CA ASP A 689 -13.15 21.29 -29.29
C ASP A 689 -13.48 21.34 -27.79
N LYS A 690 -14.36 22.26 -27.44
CA LYS A 690 -14.87 22.46 -26.07
C LYS A 690 -15.83 21.36 -25.60
N ARG A 691 -16.07 20.33 -26.41
CA ARG A 691 -16.90 19.17 -26.03
C ARG A 691 -16.05 18.16 -25.29
N TRP A 692 -16.65 17.55 -24.30
CA TRP A 692 -15.92 16.70 -23.39
C TRP A 692 -15.74 15.27 -23.93
N PRO A 693 -14.72 14.53 -23.47
CA PRO A 693 -14.64 13.07 -23.62
C PRO A 693 -15.97 12.37 -23.33
N TRP A 694 -16.65 12.79 -22.25
CA TRP A 694 -17.93 12.27 -21.80
C TRP A 694 -19.10 12.52 -22.75
N GLU A 695 -19.05 13.58 -23.57
CA GLU A 695 -20.10 13.95 -24.52
C GLU A 695 -19.94 13.27 -25.87
N ILE A 696 -18.71 12.92 -26.24
CA ILE A 696 -18.38 12.27 -27.52
C ILE A 696 -18.15 10.76 -27.39
N ALA A 697 -17.87 10.25 -26.19
CA ALA A 697 -17.77 8.82 -25.94
C ALA A 697 -19.14 8.15 -26.12
N PRO A 698 -19.28 7.13 -27.01
CA PRO A 698 -20.53 6.38 -27.20
C PRO A 698 -21.07 5.65 -25.95
N TRP A 699 -20.33 5.69 -24.85
CA TRP A 699 -20.47 4.85 -23.66
C TRP A 699 -20.51 5.66 -22.35
N SER A 700 -20.91 6.93 -22.41
CA SER A 700 -21.01 7.82 -21.25
C SER A 700 -21.76 7.17 -20.07
N PHE A 701 -21.22 7.26 -18.84
CA PHE A 701 -21.93 6.79 -17.65
C PHE A 701 -23.26 7.56 -17.45
N ARG A 702 -24.33 6.84 -17.12
CA ARG A 702 -25.69 7.38 -16.98
C ARG A 702 -26.29 7.00 -15.64
N LEU A 703 -26.96 7.96 -15.03
CA LEU A 703 -27.74 7.80 -13.82
C LEU A 703 -29.04 7.01 -14.10
N PRO A 704 -29.73 6.49 -13.07
CA PRO A 704 -30.99 5.76 -13.23
C PRO A 704 -32.13 6.54 -13.91
N ASP A 705 -32.07 7.87 -13.89
CA ASP A 705 -33.01 8.78 -14.58
C ASP A 705 -32.64 9.04 -16.05
N GLY A 706 -31.57 8.41 -16.56
CA GLY A 706 -31.07 8.57 -17.92
C GLY A 706 -30.15 9.79 -18.14
N ARG A 707 -30.01 10.68 -17.16
CA ARG A 707 -29.06 11.81 -17.22
C ARG A 707 -27.63 11.28 -17.31
N MET A 708 -26.80 11.98 -18.08
CA MET A 708 -25.36 11.72 -18.12
C MET A 708 -24.75 12.16 -16.80
N ALA A 709 -23.97 11.28 -16.16
CA ALA A 709 -23.24 11.59 -14.94
C ALA A 709 -22.02 12.45 -15.26
N ARG A 710 -22.26 13.74 -15.51
CA ARG A 710 -21.20 14.71 -15.79
C ARG A 710 -20.46 15.06 -14.49
N PRO A 711 -19.12 15.08 -14.50
CA PRO A 711 -18.36 15.64 -13.39
C PRO A 711 -18.72 17.10 -13.09
N ASP A 712 -18.58 17.52 -11.84
CA ASP A 712 -18.87 18.91 -11.40
C ASP A 712 -17.61 19.80 -11.34
N ALA A 713 -17.84 21.08 -11.07
CA ALA A 713 -16.82 22.13 -11.04
C ALA A 713 -15.78 22.01 -9.90
N PHE A 714 -15.88 21.00 -9.04
CA PHE A 714 -14.85 20.75 -8.01
C PHE A 714 -13.74 19.83 -8.49
N SER A 715 -14.08 18.94 -9.44
CA SER A 715 -13.18 18.01 -10.11
C SER A 715 -11.97 18.70 -10.74
N THR A 716 -10.87 17.96 -10.86
CA THR A 716 -9.67 18.43 -11.58
C THR A 716 -9.51 17.81 -12.95
N SER A 717 -10.14 16.68 -13.28
CA SER A 717 -10.32 16.21 -14.67
C SER A 717 -10.70 17.38 -15.61
N PRO A 718 -10.35 17.39 -16.92
CA PRO A 718 -10.36 18.58 -17.82
C PRO A 718 -11.74 19.21 -18.11
N ILE A 719 -12.35 19.73 -17.06
CA ILE A 719 -13.73 20.23 -16.91
C ILE A 719 -13.75 21.75 -16.99
N VAL A 720 -12.66 22.37 -16.57
CA VAL A 720 -12.46 23.82 -16.51
C VAL A 720 -11.14 24.14 -17.23
N ALA A 721 -11.25 24.72 -18.43
CA ALA A 721 -10.14 25.06 -19.32
C ALA A 721 -9.23 23.87 -19.72
N ALA A 722 -9.56 23.23 -20.85
CA ALA A 722 -8.73 22.23 -21.53
C ALA A 722 -7.48 22.85 -22.20
N GLY A 723 -6.69 23.60 -21.43
CA GLY A 723 -5.38 24.12 -21.82
C GLY A 723 -4.60 24.75 -20.66
N THR A 724 -4.84 24.32 -19.42
CA THR A 724 -4.08 24.76 -18.23
C THR A 724 -3.48 23.58 -17.49
N GLU A 725 -2.33 23.79 -16.84
CA GLU A 725 -1.62 22.82 -15.97
C GLU A 725 -2.46 22.42 -14.73
N GLN A 726 -3.66 22.99 -14.58
CA GLN A 726 -4.57 22.78 -13.46
C GLN A 726 -5.46 21.53 -13.63
N ALA A 727 -5.34 20.74 -14.70
CA ALA A 727 -6.27 19.62 -14.97
C ALA A 727 -5.75 18.19 -14.68
N HIS A 728 -4.45 18.00 -14.53
CA HIS A 728 -3.81 16.70 -14.33
C HIS A 728 -2.36 16.91 -13.87
N THR A 729 -1.66 15.83 -13.52
CA THR A 729 -0.19 15.84 -13.45
C THR A 729 0.34 14.67 -14.28
N GLU A 730 1.16 14.98 -15.28
CA GLU A 730 2.06 14.04 -15.97
C GLU A 730 3.45 14.06 -15.29
N GLU A 731 3.46 14.30 -13.98
CA GLU A 731 4.63 14.17 -13.10
C GLU A 731 4.47 12.89 -12.27
N PHE A 732 5.59 12.21 -12.00
CA PHE A 732 5.60 11.10 -11.06
C PHE A 732 5.27 11.58 -9.64
N GLY A 733 4.73 10.72 -8.79
CA GLY A 733 4.32 11.14 -7.46
C GLY A 733 3.43 10.17 -6.67
N PHE A 734 2.91 10.67 -5.56
CA PHE A 734 2.08 9.94 -4.60
C PHE A 734 1.16 10.90 -3.83
N ALA A 735 0.07 10.37 -3.26
CA ALA A 735 -0.89 11.17 -2.52
C ALA A 735 -0.87 10.86 -1.01
N VAL A 736 -1.04 11.91 -0.20
CA VAL A 736 -1.17 11.83 1.26
C VAL A 736 -2.53 12.40 1.67
N PHE A 737 -3.37 11.59 2.28
CA PHE A 737 -4.68 11.98 2.79
C PHE A 737 -4.59 12.17 4.31
N ASP A 738 -4.63 13.42 4.76
CA ASP A 738 -4.74 13.78 6.18
C ASP A 738 -6.21 13.96 6.57
N ARG A 739 -6.66 13.36 7.69
CA ARG A 739 -8.03 13.54 8.18
C ARG A 739 -8.23 14.95 8.72
N VAL A 740 -9.31 15.60 8.29
CA VAL A 740 -9.75 16.89 8.84
C VAL A 740 -10.32 16.67 10.25
N ALA A 741 -9.67 17.24 11.26
CA ALA A 741 -9.96 17.01 12.68
C ALA A 741 -11.44 17.24 13.03
N GLY A 742 -12.01 16.32 13.82
CA GLY A 742 -13.42 16.35 14.22
C GLY A 742 -14.42 15.90 13.15
N THR A 743 -13.95 15.55 11.94
CA THR A 743 -14.83 15.19 10.81
C THR A 743 -14.48 13.81 10.21
N SER A 744 -15.22 13.42 9.17
CA SER A 744 -14.88 12.30 8.28
C SER A 744 -14.48 12.80 6.88
N ASN A 745 -14.07 14.08 6.79
CA ASN A 745 -13.48 14.67 5.60
C ASN A 745 -11.94 14.55 5.65
N TRP A 746 -11.31 14.68 4.49
CA TRP A 746 -9.87 14.50 4.31
C TRP A 746 -9.29 15.60 3.44
N THR A 747 -8.06 16.00 3.76
CA THR A 747 -7.20 16.83 2.91
C THR A 747 -6.24 15.91 2.17
N ALA A 748 -6.51 15.65 0.90
CA ALA A 748 -5.61 14.98 -0.02
C ALA A 748 -4.55 15.97 -0.50
N ARG A 749 -3.26 15.62 -0.38
CA ARG A 749 -2.14 16.39 -0.92
C ARG A 749 -1.31 15.52 -1.86
N LEU A 750 -1.07 16.02 -3.05
CA LEU A 750 -0.26 15.37 -4.07
C LEU A 750 1.19 15.87 -3.98
N TYR A 751 2.15 14.96 -4.03
CA TYR A 751 3.58 15.26 -3.94
C TYR A 751 4.36 14.60 -5.08
N ASP A 752 5.41 15.28 -5.54
CA ASP A 752 6.43 14.74 -6.45
C ASP A 752 7.46 13.87 -5.68
N PRO A 753 8.43 13.21 -6.36
CA PRO A 753 9.46 12.40 -5.71
C PRO A 753 10.34 13.19 -4.73
N GLU A 754 10.43 14.51 -4.88
CA GLU A 754 11.18 15.44 -4.03
C GLU A 754 10.39 15.93 -2.80
N ARG A 755 9.14 15.46 -2.59
CA ARG A 755 8.20 15.92 -1.55
C ARG A 755 7.75 17.37 -1.72
N ARG A 756 7.89 17.99 -2.90
CA ARG A 756 7.25 19.28 -3.21
C ARG A 756 5.75 19.05 -3.35
N LEU A 757 4.96 19.94 -2.75
CA LEU A 757 3.50 19.91 -2.86
C LEU A 757 3.09 20.33 -4.29
N LEU A 758 2.46 19.42 -5.03
CA LEU A 758 1.90 19.69 -6.35
C LEU A 758 0.46 20.18 -6.29
N ARG A 759 -0.32 19.70 -5.31
CA ARG A 759 -1.74 20.05 -5.19
C ARG A 759 -2.32 19.75 -3.81
N THR A 760 -3.36 20.51 -3.43
CA THR A 760 -4.22 20.19 -2.28
C THR A 760 -5.68 20.10 -2.70
N CYS A 761 -6.37 19.08 -2.20
CA CYS A 761 -7.81 18.91 -2.34
C CYS A 761 -8.45 18.54 -0.99
N VAL A 762 -9.64 19.06 -0.71
CA VAL A 762 -10.39 18.77 0.53
C VAL A 762 -11.73 18.16 0.18
N THR A 763 -12.08 17.06 0.85
CA THR A 763 -13.35 16.37 0.61
C THR A 763 -14.49 17.03 1.38
N GLU A 764 -15.62 17.26 0.72
CA GLU A 764 -16.86 17.80 1.26
C GLU A 764 -17.95 16.73 1.13
N GLY A 765 -18.02 15.81 2.11
CA GLY A 765 -18.87 14.63 1.99
C GLY A 765 -18.34 13.69 0.90
N LYS A 766 -19.14 13.43 -0.14
CA LYS A 766 -18.76 12.62 -1.31
C LYS A 766 -18.04 13.39 -2.42
N ARG A 767 -18.03 14.72 -2.37
CA ARG A 767 -17.35 15.59 -3.33
C ARG A 767 -15.97 15.95 -2.83
N SER A 768 -15.11 16.46 -3.70
CA SER A 768 -13.79 16.97 -3.29
C SER A 768 -13.41 18.19 -4.09
N ARG A 769 -13.02 19.27 -3.41
CA ARG A 769 -12.60 20.55 -4.00
C ARG A 769 -11.09 20.66 -3.96
N CYS A 770 -10.45 20.89 -5.10
CA CYS A 770 -9.04 21.25 -5.14
C CYS A 770 -8.85 22.77 -5.09
N THR A 771 -7.73 23.20 -4.51
CA THR A 771 -7.23 24.57 -4.64
C THR A 771 -6.12 24.58 -5.68
N ASP A 772 -5.97 25.72 -6.34
CA ASP A 772 -4.77 26.07 -7.11
C ASP A 772 -3.52 26.11 -6.20
#